data_AF-A0A949U9Z5-F1
#
_entry.id   AF-A0A949U9Z5-F1
#
_cell.length_a   1.000
_cell.length_b   1.000
_cell.length_c   1.000
_cell.angle_alpha   90.00
_cell.angle_beta   90.00
_cell.angle_gamma   90.00
#
_symmetry.space_group_name_H-M   'P 1'
#
loop_
_entity.id
_entity.type
_entity.pdbx_description
1 polymer ?
#
loop_
_entity_poly.entity_id
_entity_poly.type
_entity_poly.pdbx_seq_one_letter_code
_entity_poly.pdbx_strand_id
1 'polypeptide(L)'
;NDDPAKKGVTWAIQPCSVSDCGSIAPAATVSGAAITYTAPTASPASALNVTLVASSDSNPAQQGSIQIVVPAITVSVSPATATIPTGATAALNATPFTPTVNNDSSNKGVTWTITQGTTTCSNTCGTITQVTTANGTATVYAAPAAVPAKSAVTLTATSLTDTSKQASATITITGGTVKLIPSSLDFGSLKIKVRQPLPTKTLAETLTNTGASPLNITAQSTSGIPYSVATPCQGNVVTSLASGASCDISVEFAPTEAGLFNRTLSITDNDTTSPQKIALSGKACNGFGRCTADFRSAIAENKITAVPSPTGTNRVGTRLLDLVDQTRSDPYLANGAKRELLVRLWYPAAVGKDCTLAEYTSPGVWNYLARLEKVPPPQVKTNSCQDAAMAPGKHPIVVFTHGYTGMFTDYTFLFEDLASRGYVVASVNHTYEATAVQFPDGRLATSLVGNHFGSTWQLDDKATWFAVAVRVSDLKFVMDQLERMNSSRSGPFTDKLDLSNVAVAGHSLGGMTALLGMEMEPRFHAALSIDGVIPGALFGATSNPVLMIFTGRDPWDTDTCRLWGQLQGPRVALNFKGTEHLTASDAIWLAKGAVQAGSAGMEKTVAAIRDYVAAFLDANLNGSSNDSLFRGTAPEYPDVEVITRTSSPCSKAQNAQH
;
A
#
# COMPACT_ATOMS: atom_id res chain seq x y z
N ASN A 1 7.88 40.69 -43.22
CA ASN A 1 6.76 40.60 -44.18
C ASN A 1 6.38 41.94 -44.80
N ASP A 2 6.79 43.08 -44.21
CA ASP A 2 6.59 44.41 -44.80
C ASP A 2 7.73 44.84 -45.74
N ASP A 3 8.12 43.97 -46.68
CA ASP A 3 9.08 44.29 -47.75
C ASP A 3 8.37 44.26 -49.13
N PRO A 4 7.97 45.42 -49.67
CA PRO A 4 7.31 45.51 -50.97
C PRO A 4 8.19 45.04 -52.13
N ALA A 5 9.50 45.12 -51.99
CA ALA A 5 10.46 44.75 -53.02
C ALA A 5 10.77 43.24 -53.04
N LYS A 6 10.37 42.51 -51.98
CA LYS A 6 10.54 41.06 -51.81
C LYS A 6 11.95 40.56 -52.15
N LYS A 7 12.98 41.35 -51.83
CA LYS A 7 14.37 41.05 -52.25
C LYS A 7 14.96 39.83 -51.53
N GLY A 8 14.39 39.46 -50.39
CA GLY A 8 14.81 38.29 -49.63
C GLY A 8 15.75 38.63 -48.48
N VAL A 9 16.53 37.62 -48.10
CA VAL A 9 17.48 37.64 -46.99
C VAL A 9 18.79 36.97 -47.39
N THR A 10 19.90 37.64 -47.09
CA THR A 10 21.23 37.04 -47.13
C THR A 10 21.57 36.46 -45.76
N TRP A 11 22.08 35.23 -45.76
CA TRP A 11 22.46 34.48 -44.57
C TRP A 11 23.98 34.47 -44.41
N ALA A 12 24.44 34.70 -43.18
CA ALA A 12 25.84 34.60 -42.83
C ALA A 12 26.00 33.86 -41.50
N ILE A 13 27.10 33.11 -41.39
CA ILE A 13 27.59 32.66 -40.09
C ILE A 13 28.38 33.84 -39.51
N GLN A 14 28.05 34.29 -38.31
CA GLN A 14 28.87 35.30 -37.62
C GLN A 14 30.29 34.79 -37.41
N PRO A 15 31.31 35.67 -37.33
CA PRO A 15 32.68 35.26 -37.10
C PRO A 15 32.78 34.34 -35.87
N CYS A 16 33.23 33.12 -36.11
CA CYS A 16 33.40 32.14 -35.05
C CYS A 16 34.80 32.21 -34.44
N SER A 17 34.92 31.76 -33.20
CA SER A 17 36.20 31.67 -32.49
C SER A 17 37.09 30.51 -32.98
N VAL A 18 36.67 29.76 -34.00
CA VAL A 18 37.36 28.58 -34.55
C VAL A 18 37.47 28.66 -36.07
N SER A 19 38.42 27.94 -36.64
CA SER A 19 38.76 28.00 -38.08
C SER A 19 37.71 27.39 -39.01
N ASP A 20 36.88 26.47 -38.52
CA ASP A 20 35.77 25.88 -39.27
C ASP A 20 34.52 25.90 -38.39
N CYS A 21 33.49 26.56 -38.90
CA CYS A 21 32.22 26.77 -38.20
C CYS A 21 31.04 26.19 -38.97
N GLY A 22 31.31 25.30 -39.92
CA GLY A 22 30.31 24.72 -40.79
C GLY A 22 30.00 25.63 -41.98
N SER A 23 28.92 25.31 -42.67
CA SER A 23 28.47 26.02 -43.87
C SER A 23 26.96 26.19 -43.89
N ILE A 24 26.49 27.17 -44.64
CA ILE A 24 25.06 27.39 -44.91
C ILE A 24 24.83 27.23 -46.41
N ALA A 25 23.76 26.52 -46.79
CA ALA A 25 23.31 26.46 -48.17
C ALA A 25 21.76 26.50 -48.26
N PRO A 26 21.17 27.33 -49.14
CA PRO A 26 21.82 28.41 -49.90
C PRO A 26 22.15 29.64 -49.03
N ALA A 27 23.10 30.48 -49.46
CA ALA A 27 23.52 31.68 -48.71
C ALA A 27 22.55 32.87 -48.86
N ALA A 28 21.57 32.80 -49.76
CA ALA A 28 20.52 33.80 -49.92
C ALA A 28 19.19 33.11 -50.23
N THR A 29 18.10 33.60 -49.64
CA THR A 29 16.76 33.05 -49.83
C THR A 29 15.70 34.14 -49.98
N VAL A 30 14.60 33.81 -50.67
CA VAL A 30 13.37 34.62 -50.58
C VAL A 30 12.79 34.53 -49.18
N SER A 31 12.02 35.55 -48.76
CA SER A 31 11.39 35.57 -47.44
C SER A 31 10.54 34.31 -47.19
N GLY A 32 10.80 33.63 -46.07
CA GLY A 32 10.09 32.41 -45.67
C GLY A 32 10.64 31.10 -46.22
N ALA A 33 11.67 31.13 -47.09
CA ALA A 33 12.35 29.92 -47.56
C ALA A 33 13.48 29.49 -46.61
N ALA A 34 13.57 28.18 -46.37
CA ALA A 34 14.52 27.58 -45.44
C ALA A 34 15.95 27.52 -46.00
N ILE A 35 16.92 27.47 -45.08
CA ILE A 35 18.33 27.18 -45.33
C ILE A 35 18.75 25.93 -44.55
N THR A 36 19.78 25.25 -45.02
CA THR A 36 20.42 24.15 -44.30
C THR A 36 21.76 24.64 -43.75
N TYR A 37 21.93 24.50 -42.45
CA TYR A 37 23.25 24.59 -41.81
C TYR A 37 23.86 23.19 -41.73
N THR A 38 25.07 23.05 -42.27
CA THR A 38 25.87 21.84 -42.18
C THR A 38 27.01 22.09 -41.21
N ALA A 39 27.04 21.34 -40.10
CA ALA A 39 28.10 21.44 -39.10
C ALA A 39 29.50 21.09 -39.66
N PRO A 40 30.59 21.52 -39.02
CA PRO A 40 31.95 21.11 -39.37
C PRO A 40 32.08 19.59 -39.51
N THR A 41 32.95 19.15 -40.42
CA THR A 41 33.22 17.72 -40.61
C THR A 41 34.01 17.12 -39.45
N ALA A 42 34.88 17.92 -38.82
CA ALA A 42 35.59 17.58 -37.60
C ALA A 42 34.75 17.94 -36.36
N SER A 43 34.66 17.01 -35.41
CA SER A 43 33.99 17.28 -34.13
C SER A 43 34.75 18.35 -33.34
N PRO A 44 34.05 19.33 -32.75
CA PRO A 44 34.72 20.42 -32.04
C PRO A 44 35.26 19.97 -30.67
N ALA A 45 36.41 20.51 -30.26
CA ALA A 45 37.05 20.19 -28.98
C ALA A 45 36.23 20.66 -27.74
N SER A 46 35.41 21.69 -27.92
CA SER A 46 34.44 22.20 -26.94
C SER A 46 33.12 22.51 -27.65
N ALA A 47 32.01 22.63 -26.89
CA ALA A 47 30.71 22.93 -27.48
C ALA A 47 30.81 24.25 -28.27
N LEU A 48 30.56 24.17 -29.59
CA LEU A 48 30.73 25.29 -30.51
C LEU A 48 29.37 25.98 -30.70
N ASN A 49 29.29 27.23 -30.26
CA ASN A 49 28.11 28.07 -30.45
C ASN A 49 28.23 28.83 -31.77
N VAL A 50 27.36 28.50 -32.72
CA VAL A 50 27.31 29.10 -34.06
C VAL A 50 26.11 30.02 -34.13
N THR A 51 26.33 31.29 -34.48
CA THR A 51 25.24 32.25 -34.66
C THR A 51 25.02 32.46 -36.15
N LEU A 52 23.82 32.09 -36.63
CA LEU A 52 23.40 32.39 -38.00
C LEU A 52 22.64 33.71 -38.00
N VAL A 53 22.98 34.59 -38.92
CA VAL A 53 22.36 35.91 -39.07
C VAL A 53 21.71 36.00 -40.43
N ALA A 54 20.42 36.29 -40.46
CA ALA A 54 19.67 36.67 -41.65
C ALA A 54 19.61 38.20 -41.72
N SER A 55 20.15 38.78 -42.78
CA SER A 55 20.10 40.22 -43.04
C SER A 55 19.14 40.50 -44.19
N SER A 56 18.22 41.46 -44.01
CA SER A 56 17.31 41.84 -45.09
C SER A 56 18.06 42.49 -46.25
N ASP A 57 17.85 42.00 -47.47
CA ASP A 57 18.50 42.55 -48.67
C ASP A 57 17.92 43.94 -49.06
N SER A 58 16.70 44.25 -48.62
CA SER A 58 16.06 45.55 -48.81
C SER A 58 16.51 46.58 -47.77
N ASN A 59 16.89 46.15 -46.56
CA ASN A 59 17.45 47.00 -45.52
C ASN A 59 18.42 46.21 -44.62
N PRO A 60 19.73 46.21 -44.92
CA PRO A 60 20.73 45.43 -44.18
C PRO A 60 20.87 45.77 -42.68
N ALA A 61 20.30 46.89 -42.22
CA ALA A 61 20.24 47.23 -40.80
C ALA A 61 19.20 46.40 -40.03
N GLN A 62 18.28 45.72 -40.72
CA GLN A 62 17.29 44.83 -40.12
C GLN A 62 17.78 43.38 -40.22
N GLN A 63 18.05 42.78 -39.05
CA GLN A 63 18.63 41.44 -38.94
C GLN A 63 17.86 40.59 -37.93
N GLY A 64 17.81 39.29 -38.19
CA GLY A 64 17.39 38.28 -37.23
C GLY A 64 18.49 37.26 -37.04
N SER A 65 18.60 36.64 -35.87
CA SER A 65 19.61 35.63 -35.60
C SER A 65 19.08 34.43 -34.83
N ILE A 66 19.78 33.31 -34.99
CA ILE A 66 19.56 32.08 -34.23
C ILE A 66 20.90 31.49 -33.82
N GLN A 67 20.96 30.90 -32.62
CA GLN A 67 22.12 30.15 -32.15
C GLN A 67 21.93 28.65 -32.31
N ILE A 68 22.95 27.99 -32.82
CA ILE A 68 23.07 26.54 -32.95
C ILE A 68 24.25 26.09 -32.08
N VAL A 69 24.05 25.05 -31.27
CA VAL A 69 25.12 24.45 -30.48
C VAL A 69 25.55 23.15 -31.15
N VAL A 70 26.78 23.09 -31.64
CA VAL A 70 27.41 21.85 -32.10
C VAL A 70 28.11 21.23 -30.89
N PRO A 71 27.63 20.09 -30.36
CA PRO A 71 28.17 19.52 -29.14
C PRO A 71 29.57 18.94 -29.36
N ALA A 72 30.41 19.02 -28.33
CA ALA A 72 31.72 18.36 -28.33
C ALA A 72 31.59 16.86 -28.11
N ILE A 73 32.67 16.12 -28.40
CA ILE A 73 32.80 14.71 -28.06
C ILE A 73 32.66 14.54 -26.54
N THR A 74 31.87 13.55 -26.14
CA THR A 74 31.75 13.11 -24.74
C THR A 74 31.98 11.62 -24.64
N VAL A 75 32.66 11.18 -23.58
CA VAL A 75 32.92 9.76 -23.30
C VAL A 75 32.22 9.38 -21.99
N SER A 76 31.63 8.18 -21.94
CA SER A 76 31.16 7.55 -20.71
C SER A 76 31.54 6.07 -20.69
N VAL A 77 31.60 5.47 -19.49
CA VAL A 77 31.88 4.05 -19.30
C VAL A 77 30.78 3.44 -18.43
N SER A 78 30.29 2.26 -18.83
CA SER A 78 29.35 1.47 -18.05
C SER A 78 29.86 0.03 -17.85
N PRO A 79 29.80 -0.54 -16.63
CA PRO A 79 29.39 0.12 -15.39
C PRO A 79 30.44 1.13 -14.87
N ALA A 80 30.00 2.14 -14.11
CA ALA A 80 30.90 3.15 -13.52
C ALA A 80 31.71 2.63 -12.32
N THR A 81 31.23 1.56 -11.66
CA THR A 81 31.92 0.90 -10.54
C THR A 81 31.75 -0.61 -10.62
N ALA A 82 32.76 -1.36 -10.21
CA ALA A 82 32.68 -2.82 -10.06
C ALA A 82 33.53 -3.31 -8.89
N THR A 83 33.10 -4.39 -8.24
CA THR A 83 33.89 -5.10 -7.22
C THR A 83 34.28 -6.46 -7.79
N ILE A 84 35.59 -6.72 -7.93
CA ILE A 84 36.11 -7.88 -8.65
C ILE A 84 37.10 -8.64 -7.72
N PRO A 85 36.89 -9.93 -7.44
CA PRO A 85 37.77 -10.69 -6.57
C PRO A 85 39.10 -11.05 -7.25
N THR A 86 40.15 -11.26 -6.46
CA THR A 86 41.46 -11.70 -6.97
C THR A 86 41.37 -13.03 -7.70
N GLY A 87 42.12 -13.16 -8.81
CA GLY A 87 42.13 -14.38 -9.61
C GLY A 87 40.91 -14.56 -10.53
N ALA A 88 39.96 -13.63 -10.56
CA ALA A 88 38.90 -13.60 -11.55
C ALA A 88 39.49 -13.41 -12.96
N THR A 89 39.46 -14.48 -13.77
CA THR A 89 39.86 -14.43 -15.18
C THR A 89 38.72 -13.86 -16.05
N ALA A 90 39.05 -13.43 -17.27
CA ALA A 90 38.07 -12.99 -18.26
C ALA A 90 37.01 -14.07 -18.59
N ALA A 91 37.26 -15.35 -18.30
CA ALA A 91 36.31 -16.45 -18.47
C ALA A 91 35.46 -16.73 -17.23
N LEU A 92 35.92 -16.34 -16.03
CA LEU A 92 35.33 -16.74 -14.74
C LEU A 92 34.42 -15.66 -14.13
N ASN A 93 34.58 -14.38 -14.49
CA ASN A 93 33.72 -13.28 -14.03
C ASN A 93 33.84 -12.03 -14.92
N ALA A 94 33.43 -12.12 -16.18
CA ALA A 94 33.50 -11.02 -17.13
C ALA A 94 32.54 -9.90 -16.72
N THR A 95 33.04 -8.86 -16.06
CA THR A 95 32.32 -7.57 -16.00
C THR A 95 32.74 -6.79 -17.25
N PRO A 96 31.92 -6.75 -18.31
CA PRO A 96 32.24 -5.99 -19.51
C PRO A 96 32.15 -4.49 -19.21
N PHE A 97 33.18 -3.74 -19.56
CA PHE A 97 33.18 -2.28 -19.53
C PHE A 97 32.98 -1.76 -20.95
N THR A 98 31.83 -1.13 -21.16
CA THR A 98 31.43 -0.63 -22.48
C THR A 98 31.63 0.88 -22.53
N PRO A 99 32.37 1.40 -23.53
CA PRO A 99 32.52 2.82 -23.73
C PRO A 99 31.37 3.35 -24.59
N THR A 100 30.92 4.56 -24.31
CA THR A 100 30.04 5.32 -25.21
C THR A 100 30.72 6.62 -25.57
N VAL A 101 31.00 6.82 -26.84
CA VAL A 101 31.54 8.05 -27.41
C VAL A 101 30.42 8.73 -28.20
N ASN A 102 29.88 9.82 -27.67
CA ASN A 102 28.86 10.60 -28.36
C ASN A 102 29.50 11.76 -29.14
N ASN A 103 28.82 12.20 -30.19
CA ASN A 103 29.20 13.35 -31.03
C ASN A 103 30.56 13.20 -31.74
N ASP A 104 31.03 11.96 -31.96
CA ASP A 104 32.23 11.65 -32.74
C ASP A 104 31.86 11.20 -34.15
N SER A 105 32.04 12.08 -35.14
CA SER A 105 31.74 11.79 -36.54
C SER A 105 32.72 10.78 -37.18
N SER A 106 33.90 10.60 -36.59
CA SER A 106 34.93 9.70 -37.11
C SER A 106 34.83 8.28 -36.53
N ASN A 107 34.07 8.12 -35.45
CA ASN A 107 33.74 6.85 -34.79
C ASN A 107 34.95 5.92 -34.56
N LYS A 108 36.11 6.49 -34.18
CA LYS A 108 37.36 5.74 -33.98
C LYS A 108 37.37 4.91 -32.69
N GLY A 109 36.42 5.14 -31.78
CA GLY A 109 36.31 4.43 -30.51
C GLY A 109 37.23 4.99 -29.42
N VAL A 110 37.69 4.10 -28.53
CA VAL A 110 38.51 4.48 -27.36
C VAL A 110 39.74 3.60 -27.21
N THR A 111 40.75 4.16 -26.54
CA THR A 111 41.84 3.40 -25.94
C THR A 111 41.63 3.29 -24.43
N TRP A 112 41.98 2.14 -23.86
CA TRP A 112 41.80 1.82 -22.46
C TRP A 112 43.13 1.83 -21.72
N THR A 113 43.15 2.49 -20.57
CA THR A 113 44.30 2.51 -19.67
C THR A 113 43.88 2.08 -18.27
N ILE A 114 44.76 1.32 -17.62
CA ILE A 114 44.57 0.86 -16.24
C ILE A 114 45.56 1.62 -15.36
N THR A 115 45.07 2.30 -14.34
CA THR A 115 45.89 3.02 -13.37
C THR A 115 45.55 2.63 -11.94
N GLN A 116 46.52 2.79 -11.05
CA GLN A 116 46.32 2.65 -9.62
C GLN A 116 46.80 3.95 -8.95
N GLY A 117 45.84 4.80 -8.57
CA GLY A 117 46.14 6.22 -8.33
C GLY A 117 46.53 6.91 -9.65
N THR A 118 47.71 7.49 -9.72
CA THR A 118 48.22 8.20 -10.91
C THR A 118 49.16 7.37 -11.78
N THR A 119 49.51 6.15 -11.35
CA THR A 119 50.51 5.32 -12.04
C THR A 119 49.82 4.31 -12.96
N THR A 120 50.24 4.28 -14.22
CA THR A 120 49.80 3.23 -15.17
C THR A 120 50.37 1.90 -14.73
N CYS A 121 49.53 0.87 -14.67
CA CYS A 121 49.94 -0.45 -14.20
C CYS A 121 49.34 -1.54 -15.10
N SER A 122 50.09 -2.63 -15.27
CA SER A 122 49.68 -3.82 -16.03
C SER A 122 50.28 -5.04 -15.34
N ASN A 123 49.56 -6.16 -15.33
CA ASN A 123 49.85 -7.42 -14.60
C ASN A 123 49.80 -7.32 -13.07
N THR A 124 50.31 -6.26 -12.45
CA THR A 124 50.27 -6.07 -10.98
C THR A 124 48.92 -5.62 -10.45
N CYS A 125 48.14 -4.91 -11.27
CA CYS A 125 46.83 -4.36 -10.92
C CYS A 125 45.73 -4.89 -11.85
N GLY A 126 46.00 -5.95 -12.62
CA GLY A 126 45.06 -6.57 -13.56
C GLY A 126 45.45 -6.40 -15.03
N THR A 127 44.64 -6.98 -15.91
CA THR A 127 44.75 -6.90 -17.37
C THR A 127 43.39 -6.67 -18.02
N ILE A 128 43.37 -6.28 -19.29
CA ILE A 128 42.15 -6.14 -20.10
C ILE A 128 42.25 -6.96 -21.38
N THR A 129 41.12 -7.45 -21.89
CA THR A 129 41.08 -8.26 -23.11
C THR A 129 41.44 -7.48 -24.37
N GLN A 130 41.06 -6.21 -24.44
CA GLN A 130 41.32 -5.32 -25.57
C GLN A 130 41.73 -3.93 -25.08
N VAL A 131 42.90 -3.47 -25.55
CA VAL A 131 43.43 -2.12 -25.24
C VAL A 131 42.72 -1.04 -26.07
N THR A 132 42.19 -1.41 -27.23
CA THR A 132 41.44 -0.50 -28.11
C THR A 132 40.11 -1.15 -28.47
N THR A 133 39.00 -0.42 -28.34
CA THR A 133 37.67 -0.92 -28.69
C THR A 133 36.89 0.12 -29.51
N ALA A 134 36.03 -0.36 -30.40
CA ALA A 134 35.05 0.50 -31.07
C ALA A 134 34.01 1.05 -30.07
N ASN A 135 33.31 2.12 -30.46
CA ASN A 135 32.20 2.66 -29.67
C ASN A 135 31.13 1.57 -29.41
N GLY A 136 30.66 1.44 -28.16
CA GLY A 136 29.70 0.41 -27.77
C GLY A 136 30.24 -1.02 -27.68
N THR A 137 31.53 -1.25 -27.97
CA THR A 137 32.17 -2.57 -27.85
C THR A 137 32.95 -2.66 -26.54
N ALA A 138 32.67 -3.69 -25.74
CA ALA A 138 33.22 -3.83 -24.40
C ALA A 138 34.66 -4.37 -24.37
N THR A 139 35.44 -3.93 -23.38
CA THR A 139 36.64 -4.66 -22.91
C THR A 139 36.32 -5.35 -21.58
N VAL A 140 37.02 -6.45 -21.27
CA VAL A 140 36.81 -7.19 -20.02
C VAL A 140 38.07 -7.07 -19.17
N TYR A 141 37.90 -6.66 -17.91
CA TYR A 141 38.99 -6.59 -16.93
C TYR A 141 39.18 -7.93 -16.21
N ALA A 142 40.42 -8.35 -16.05
CA ALA A 142 40.82 -9.52 -15.26
C ALA A 142 41.69 -9.08 -14.07
N ALA A 143 41.35 -9.55 -12.88
CA ALA A 143 42.04 -9.17 -11.64
C ALA A 143 43.38 -9.91 -11.47
N PRO A 144 44.38 -9.31 -10.78
CA PRO A 144 45.63 -9.98 -10.46
C PRO A 144 45.43 -11.13 -9.43
N ALA A 145 46.43 -11.99 -9.29
CA ALA A 145 46.38 -13.17 -8.43
C ALA A 145 46.35 -12.86 -6.92
N ALA A 146 46.73 -11.64 -6.51
CA ALA A 146 46.69 -11.17 -5.14
C ALA A 146 46.14 -9.74 -5.07
N VAL A 147 45.54 -9.35 -3.94
CA VAL A 147 45.03 -7.98 -3.76
C VAL A 147 46.24 -7.04 -3.76
N PRO A 148 46.32 -6.07 -4.69
CA PRO A 148 47.41 -5.11 -4.69
C PRO A 148 47.39 -4.24 -3.43
N ALA A 149 48.53 -3.63 -3.07
CA ALA A 149 48.64 -2.75 -1.90
C ALA A 149 47.60 -1.61 -1.86
N LYS A 150 47.06 -1.21 -3.03
CA LYS A 150 45.86 -0.37 -3.15
C LYS A 150 44.76 -1.16 -3.85
N SER A 151 43.67 -1.45 -3.16
CA SER A 151 42.58 -2.27 -3.70
C SER A 151 41.80 -1.58 -4.84
N ALA A 152 41.83 -0.25 -4.94
CA ALA A 152 41.14 0.48 -6.00
C ALA A 152 42.02 0.64 -7.27
N VAL A 153 41.45 0.28 -8.41
CA VAL A 153 42.01 0.40 -9.76
C VAL A 153 41.07 1.27 -10.60
N THR A 154 41.62 2.15 -11.42
CA THR A 154 40.85 3.01 -12.32
C THR A 154 41.04 2.53 -13.75
N LEU A 155 39.93 2.22 -14.43
CA LEU A 155 39.89 1.86 -15.84
C LEU A 155 39.40 3.08 -16.62
N THR A 156 40.24 3.67 -17.46
CA THR A 156 39.95 4.91 -18.19
C THR A 156 39.81 4.64 -19.68
N ALA A 157 38.67 5.03 -20.26
CA ALA A 157 38.45 5.11 -21.69
C ALA A 157 38.75 6.52 -22.19
N THR A 158 39.69 6.64 -23.12
CA THR A 158 40.07 7.91 -23.75
C THR A 158 39.67 7.86 -25.23
N SER A 159 38.97 8.89 -25.73
CA SER A 159 38.60 8.95 -27.15
C SER A 159 39.84 8.98 -28.04
N LEU A 160 39.82 8.18 -29.11
CA LEU A 160 40.88 8.20 -30.13
C LEU A 160 40.77 9.40 -31.10
N THR A 161 39.64 10.09 -31.08
CA THR A 161 39.36 11.25 -31.93
C THR A 161 39.75 12.54 -31.23
N ASP A 162 39.43 12.67 -29.94
CA ASP A 162 39.85 13.78 -29.08
C ASP A 162 40.39 13.23 -27.75
N THR A 163 41.71 13.18 -27.64
CA THR A 163 42.40 12.62 -26.47
C THR A 163 42.23 13.43 -25.19
N SER A 164 41.66 14.63 -25.27
CA SER A 164 41.28 15.41 -24.07
C SER A 164 39.99 14.90 -23.42
N LYS A 165 39.22 14.04 -24.10
CA LYS A 165 37.95 13.49 -23.61
C LYS A 165 38.13 12.07 -23.12
N GLN A 166 37.76 11.86 -21.86
CA GLN A 166 37.89 10.56 -21.20
C GLN A 166 36.83 10.38 -20.12
N ALA A 167 36.54 9.12 -19.80
CA ALA A 167 35.75 8.74 -18.64
C ALA A 167 36.36 7.49 -17.99
N SER A 168 36.10 7.33 -16.70
CA SER A 168 36.72 6.26 -15.92
C SER A 168 35.68 5.48 -15.13
N ALA A 169 35.96 4.20 -14.94
CA ALA A 169 35.28 3.33 -13.99
C ALA A 169 36.22 2.95 -12.84
N THR A 170 35.68 2.83 -11.64
CA THR A 170 36.44 2.40 -10.46
C THR A 170 36.20 0.92 -10.20
N ILE A 171 37.28 0.15 -10.19
CA ILE A 171 37.29 -1.28 -9.89
C ILE A 171 37.89 -1.46 -8.49
N THR A 172 37.13 -2.07 -7.58
CA THR A 172 37.63 -2.47 -6.26
C THR A 172 37.99 -3.95 -6.27
N ILE A 173 39.29 -4.24 -6.09
CA ILE A 173 39.80 -5.60 -5.96
C ILE A 173 39.62 -6.06 -4.51
N THR A 174 38.86 -7.14 -4.29
CA THR A 174 38.61 -7.68 -2.95
C THR A 174 39.25 -9.05 -2.76
N GLY A 175 39.67 -9.35 -1.53
CA GLY A 175 39.94 -10.70 -1.06
C GLY A 175 38.66 -11.31 -0.52
N GLY A 176 38.23 -12.44 -1.07
CA GLY A 176 36.99 -13.13 -0.72
C GLY A 176 36.50 -13.96 -1.90
N THR A 177 36.22 -15.24 -1.65
CA THR A 177 35.92 -16.21 -2.71
C THR A 177 34.43 -16.50 -2.90
N VAL A 178 33.53 -15.82 -2.16
CA VAL A 178 32.09 -16.09 -2.22
C VAL A 178 31.28 -14.84 -2.54
N LYS A 179 30.42 -14.91 -3.56
CA LYS A 179 29.46 -13.87 -3.92
C LYS A 179 28.04 -14.39 -3.70
N LEU A 180 27.19 -13.53 -3.14
CA LEU A 180 25.79 -13.80 -2.83
C LEU A 180 24.88 -12.79 -3.56
N ILE A 181 23.87 -13.25 -4.30
CA ILE A 181 22.85 -12.46 -4.98
C ILE A 181 21.46 -13.12 -4.84
N PRO A 182 20.45 -12.43 -4.27
CA PRO A 182 20.49 -11.13 -3.59
C PRO A 182 21.08 -11.13 -2.15
N SER A 183 21.67 -10.01 -1.71
CA SER A 183 22.24 -9.88 -0.36
C SER A 183 21.24 -9.97 0.82
N SER A 184 19.94 -10.10 0.54
CA SER A 184 18.86 -10.29 1.52
C SER A 184 17.64 -10.94 0.86
N LEU A 185 16.89 -11.75 1.60
CA LEU A 185 15.62 -12.32 1.17
C LEU A 185 14.45 -11.67 1.95
N ASP A 186 13.60 -10.94 1.23
CA ASP A 186 12.35 -10.37 1.75
C ASP A 186 11.14 -11.17 1.27
N PHE A 187 10.57 -11.93 2.19
CA PHE A 187 9.41 -12.77 1.96
C PHE A 187 8.10 -11.98 1.91
N GLY A 188 8.10 -10.70 2.27
CA GLY A 188 6.91 -9.86 2.33
C GLY A 188 5.90 -10.36 3.37
N SER A 189 4.61 -10.08 3.14
CA SER A 189 3.54 -10.45 4.05
C SER A 189 2.77 -11.67 3.56
N LEU A 190 2.66 -12.70 4.40
CA LEU A 190 1.79 -13.86 4.22
C LEU A 190 0.55 -13.77 5.10
N LYS A 191 -0.62 -14.16 4.57
CA LYS A 191 -1.89 -14.17 5.31
C LYS A 191 -2.20 -15.58 5.78
N ILE A 192 -2.17 -15.80 7.09
CA ILE A 192 -2.62 -17.04 7.73
C ILE A 192 -4.15 -17.04 7.72
N LYS A 193 -4.74 -17.83 6.83
CA LYS A 193 -6.19 -17.97 6.72
C LYS A 193 -6.68 -19.11 7.59
N VAL A 194 -7.79 -18.87 8.30
CA VAL A 194 -8.50 -19.89 9.06
C VAL A 194 -9.05 -20.93 8.08
N ARG A 195 -8.92 -22.22 8.41
CA ARG A 195 -9.38 -23.37 7.58
C ARG A 195 -8.72 -23.49 6.20
N GLN A 196 -7.57 -22.88 5.98
CA GLN A 196 -6.74 -23.12 4.78
C GLN A 196 -5.36 -23.65 5.18
N PRO A 197 -4.64 -24.32 4.27
CA PRO A 197 -3.23 -24.66 4.50
C PRO A 197 -2.44 -23.42 4.90
N LEU A 198 -1.48 -23.59 5.82
CA LEU A 198 -0.59 -22.50 6.22
C LEU A 198 0.13 -21.97 4.98
N PRO A 199 0.23 -20.64 4.82
CA PRO A 199 0.89 -20.07 3.67
C PRO A 199 2.40 -20.33 3.78
N THR A 200 3.00 -20.74 2.67
CA THR A 200 4.46 -20.82 2.55
C THR A 200 4.92 -19.98 1.37
N LYS A 201 6.14 -19.44 1.47
CA LYS A 201 6.82 -18.76 0.36
C LYS A 201 8.27 -19.16 0.36
N THR A 202 8.76 -19.58 -0.79
CA THR A 202 10.16 -19.94 -0.99
C THR A 202 10.83 -18.89 -1.86
N LEU A 203 11.97 -18.37 -1.39
CA LEU A 203 12.84 -17.50 -2.16
C LEU A 203 14.22 -18.17 -2.28
N ALA A 204 14.92 -17.85 -3.36
CA ALA A 204 16.23 -18.41 -3.63
C ALA A 204 17.29 -17.31 -3.69
N GLU A 205 18.49 -17.73 -3.34
CA GLU A 205 19.74 -16.99 -3.34
C GLU A 205 20.74 -17.74 -4.21
N THR A 206 21.56 -17.05 -5.00
CA THR A 206 22.64 -17.67 -5.78
C THR A 206 24.00 -17.42 -5.12
N LEU A 207 24.63 -18.50 -4.66
CA LEU A 207 26.00 -18.51 -4.19
C LEU A 207 26.95 -18.83 -5.35
N THR A 208 27.94 -17.97 -5.58
CA THR A 208 29.01 -18.17 -6.58
C THR A 208 30.36 -18.27 -5.89
N ASN A 209 31.14 -19.33 -6.18
CA ASN A 209 32.55 -19.37 -5.83
C ASN A 209 33.35 -18.54 -6.84
N THR A 210 33.78 -17.36 -6.42
CA THR A 210 34.61 -16.44 -7.20
C THR A 210 36.10 -16.56 -6.92
N GLY A 211 36.51 -17.48 -6.05
CA GLY A 211 37.92 -17.78 -5.77
C GLY A 211 38.55 -18.75 -6.75
N ALA A 212 39.88 -18.83 -6.73
CA ALA A 212 40.64 -19.77 -7.56
C ALA A 212 40.67 -21.21 -7.01
N SER A 213 40.30 -21.42 -5.74
CA SER A 213 40.26 -22.74 -5.10
C SER A 213 38.82 -23.22 -4.90
N PRO A 214 38.58 -24.54 -4.79
CA PRO A 214 37.24 -25.06 -4.51
C PRO A 214 36.71 -24.60 -3.14
N LEU A 215 35.46 -24.15 -3.11
CA LEU A 215 34.76 -23.70 -1.92
C LEU A 215 34.01 -24.88 -1.31
N ASN A 216 34.40 -25.30 -0.10
CA ASN A 216 33.83 -26.45 0.60
C ASN A 216 32.78 -25.97 1.59
N ILE A 217 31.51 -26.16 1.24
CA ILE A 217 30.37 -25.77 2.09
C ILE A 217 30.09 -26.92 3.07
N THR A 218 30.15 -26.61 4.36
CA THR A 218 30.02 -27.59 5.46
C THR A 218 28.68 -27.50 6.19
N ALA A 219 28.02 -26.33 6.20
CA ALA A 219 26.69 -26.16 6.78
C ALA A 219 25.91 -25.01 6.14
N GLN A 220 24.59 -25.15 6.09
CA GLN A 220 23.63 -24.11 5.68
C GLN A 220 22.45 -24.14 6.67
N SER A 221 22.20 -23.05 7.39
CA SER A 221 21.19 -23.03 8.45
C SER A 221 20.57 -21.65 8.64
N THR A 222 19.33 -21.62 9.15
CA THR A 222 18.65 -20.38 9.54
C THR A 222 18.76 -20.18 11.04
N SER A 223 18.76 -18.93 11.51
CA SER A 223 18.84 -18.60 12.94
C SER A 223 17.54 -18.89 13.73
N GLY A 224 16.60 -19.65 13.15
CA GLY A 224 15.36 -20.10 13.80
C GLY A 224 14.12 -20.07 12.91
N ILE A 225 13.04 -20.64 13.43
CA ILE A 225 11.71 -20.63 12.81
C ILE A 225 11.19 -19.19 12.60
N PRO A 226 10.31 -18.98 11.61
CA PRO A 226 9.67 -19.97 10.72
C PRO A 226 10.40 -20.15 9.38
N TYR A 227 11.72 -19.90 9.34
CA TYR A 227 12.52 -20.13 8.14
C TYR A 227 13.23 -21.47 8.19
N SER A 228 13.26 -22.18 7.06
CA SER A 228 14.04 -23.40 6.85
C SER A 228 14.75 -23.38 5.50
N VAL A 229 15.92 -24.00 5.41
CA VAL A 229 16.57 -24.22 4.11
C VAL A 229 15.78 -25.31 3.38
N ALA A 230 15.10 -24.93 2.30
CA ALA A 230 14.26 -25.83 1.52
C ALA A 230 15.07 -26.61 0.48
N THR A 231 16.06 -25.98 -0.13
CA THR A 231 17.01 -26.62 -1.05
C THR A 231 18.40 -26.09 -0.77
N PRO A 232 19.29 -26.90 -0.18
CA PRO A 232 20.67 -26.49 0.03
C PRO A 232 21.42 -26.49 -1.30
N CYS A 233 22.47 -25.68 -1.39
CA CYS A 233 23.42 -25.70 -2.51
C CYS A 233 23.84 -27.15 -2.82
N GLN A 234 23.54 -27.63 -4.03
CA GLN A 234 23.86 -28.99 -4.51
C GLN A 234 23.33 -30.16 -3.64
N GLY A 235 22.22 -30.00 -2.91
CA GLY A 235 21.45 -31.15 -2.39
C GLY A 235 21.96 -31.88 -1.13
N ASN A 236 22.98 -31.34 -0.43
CA ASN A 236 23.58 -31.81 0.84
C ASN A 236 24.37 -33.16 0.83
N VAL A 237 25.71 -33.06 0.87
CA VAL A 237 26.72 -33.50 1.89
C VAL A 237 28.04 -32.90 1.41
N VAL A 238 28.73 -32.08 2.22
CA VAL A 238 30.06 -31.44 1.94
C VAL A 238 30.29 -31.21 0.44
N THR A 239 29.70 -30.14 -0.08
CA THR A 239 29.74 -29.85 -1.52
C THR A 239 30.92 -28.95 -1.80
N SER A 240 31.79 -29.37 -2.72
CA SER A 240 32.87 -28.53 -3.22
C SER A 240 32.38 -27.82 -4.48
N LEU A 241 32.17 -26.51 -4.37
CA LEU A 241 31.84 -25.67 -5.49
C LEU A 241 33.14 -25.27 -6.19
N ALA A 242 33.33 -25.73 -7.43
CA ALA A 242 34.50 -25.39 -8.23
C ALA A 242 34.63 -23.86 -8.43
N SER A 243 35.86 -23.41 -8.70
CA SER A 243 36.10 -22.02 -9.08
C SER A 243 35.20 -21.60 -10.25
N GLY A 244 34.50 -20.48 -10.12
CA GLY A 244 33.55 -19.93 -11.10
C GLY A 244 32.18 -20.62 -11.12
N ALA A 245 31.99 -21.72 -10.39
CA ALA A 245 30.70 -22.39 -10.33
C ALA A 245 29.74 -21.66 -9.38
N SER A 246 28.43 -21.85 -9.62
CA SER A 246 27.36 -21.31 -8.78
C SER A 246 26.36 -22.38 -8.41
N CYS A 247 25.63 -22.15 -7.32
CA CYS A 247 24.50 -22.97 -6.90
C CYS A 247 23.45 -22.11 -6.20
N ASP A 248 22.19 -22.53 -6.30
CA ASP A 248 21.11 -21.87 -5.59
C ASP A 248 20.88 -22.49 -4.21
N ILE A 249 20.55 -21.63 -3.25
CA ILE A 249 20.11 -21.98 -1.91
C ILE A 249 18.71 -21.40 -1.76
N SER A 250 17.71 -22.27 -1.59
CA SER A 250 16.33 -21.82 -1.37
C SER A 250 15.98 -21.89 0.13
N VAL A 251 15.32 -20.83 0.60
CA VAL A 251 14.80 -20.71 1.95
C VAL A 251 13.30 -20.63 1.87
N GLU A 252 12.61 -21.47 2.63
CA GLU A 252 11.17 -21.43 2.82
C GLU A 252 10.82 -20.65 4.08
N PHE A 253 9.81 -19.80 3.97
CA PHE A 253 9.15 -19.10 5.07
C PHE A 253 7.76 -19.72 5.28
N ALA A 254 7.58 -20.41 6.41
CA ALA A 254 6.36 -21.15 6.74
C ALA A 254 5.81 -20.76 8.13
N PRO A 255 5.28 -19.53 8.29
CA PRO A 255 4.79 -19.06 9.58
C PRO A 255 3.52 -19.79 10.03
N THR A 256 3.53 -20.28 11.28
CA THR A 256 2.36 -20.89 11.94
C THR A 256 1.56 -19.88 12.77
N GLU A 257 2.15 -18.72 13.08
CA GLU A 257 1.56 -17.68 13.91
C GLU A 257 1.80 -16.30 13.28
N ALA A 258 0.90 -15.35 13.57
CA ALA A 258 1.04 -13.98 13.10
C ALA A 258 2.19 -13.27 13.82
N GLY A 259 3.04 -12.56 13.09
CA GLY A 259 4.21 -11.87 13.64
C GLY A 259 5.17 -11.30 12.59
N LEU A 260 6.17 -10.57 13.08
CA LEU A 260 7.34 -10.16 12.31
C LEU A 260 8.50 -11.14 12.54
N PHE A 261 9.17 -11.55 11.46
CA PHE A 261 10.23 -12.54 11.53
C PHE A 261 11.50 -12.03 10.83
N ASN A 262 12.43 -11.52 11.61
CA ASN A 262 13.78 -11.15 11.16
C ASN A 262 14.78 -12.20 11.63
N ARG A 263 15.45 -12.87 10.69
CA ARG A 263 16.39 -13.98 10.95
C ARG A 263 17.59 -13.88 10.00
N THR A 264 18.54 -14.79 10.13
CA THR A 264 19.72 -14.86 9.27
C THR A 264 19.86 -16.27 8.69
N LEU A 265 20.11 -16.38 7.38
CA LEU A 265 20.68 -17.57 6.76
C LEU A 265 22.20 -17.51 6.91
N SER A 266 22.81 -18.56 7.47
CA SER A 266 24.26 -18.70 7.66
C SER A 266 24.79 -19.88 6.86
N ILE A 267 25.85 -19.64 6.08
CA ILE A 267 26.51 -20.61 5.21
C ILE A 267 27.95 -20.74 5.71
N THR A 268 28.30 -21.90 6.24
CA THR A 268 29.64 -22.19 6.75
C THR A 268 30.45 -22.87 5.65
N ASP A 269 31.53 -22.25 5.23
CA ASP A 269 32.47 -22.76 4.24
C ASP A 269 33.93 -22.56 4.68
N ASN A 270 34.88 -22.91 3.81
CA ASN A 270 36.33 -22.78 4.05
C ASN A 270 36.93 -21.45 3.59
N ASP A 271 36.14 -20.47 3.16
CA ASP A 271 36.63 -19.12 2.88
C ASP A 271 36.97 -18.39 4.20
N THR A 272 37.93 -17.47 4.13
CA THR A 272 38.34 -16.64 5.29
C THR A 272 37.24 -15.72 5.83
N THR A 273 36.20 -15.45 5.05
CA THR A 273 35.03 -14.62 5.42
C THR A 273 33.86 -15.46 5.95
N SER A 274 34.03 -16.78 6.03
CA SER A 274 33.04 -17.70 6.60
C SER A 274 32.72 -17.41 8.07
N PRO A 275 31.45 -17.56 8.52
CA PRO A 275 30.30 -17.93 7.71
C PRO A 275 29.74 -16.73 6.93
N GLN A 276 29.30 -16.98 5.70
CA GLN A 276 28.53 -16.02 4.93
C GLN A 276 27.13 -15.88 5.54
N LYS A 277 26.62 -14.64 5.61
CA LYS A 277 25.34 -14.34 6.25
C LYS A 277 24.42 -13.52 5.35
N ILE A 278 23.16 -13.92 5.29
CA ILE A 278 22.10 -13.23 4.53
C ILE A 278 20.95 -12.89 5.48
N ALA A 279 20.46 -11.66 5.42
CA ALA A 279 19.29 -11.23 6.17
C ALA A 279 18.01 -11.83 5.58
N LEU A 280 17.17 -12.40 6.45
CA LEU A 280 15.84 -12.91 6.13
C LEU A 280 14.81 -12.03 6.82
N SER A 281 13.82 -11.56 6.06
CA SER A 281 12.72 -10.74 6.60
C SER A 281 11.38 -11.18 6.02
N GLY A 282 10.33 -11.11 6.83
CA GLY A 282 9.02 -11.62 6.46
C GLY A 282 7.99 -11.35 7.56
N LYS A 283 6.74 -11.22 7.16
CA LYS A 283 5.61 -10.95 8.05
C LYS A 283 4.53 -12.00 7.84
N ALA A 284 3.88 -12.40 8.93
CA ALA A 284 2.67 -13.21 8.87
C ALA A 284 1.53 -12.46 9.54
N CYS A 285 0.44 -12.25 8.84
CA CYS A 285 -0.75 -11.60 9.36
C CYS A 285 -1.89 -12.61 9.50
N ASN A 286 -2.83 -12.39 10.42
CA ASN A 286 -4.00 -13.23 10.57
C ASN A 286 -4.98 -13.09 9.38
N GLY A 287 -6.07 -13.85 9.38
CA GLY A 287 -7.07 -13.89 8.30
C GLY A 287 -7.72 -12.53 7.98
N PHE A 288 -7.54 -11.53 8.84
CA PHE A 288 -8.08 -10.17 8.69
C PHE A 288 -7.01 -9.15 8.25
N GLY A 289 -5.80 -9.59 7.90
CA GLY A 289 -4.68 -8.70 7.51
C GLY A 289 -3.88 -8.17 8.69
N ARG A 290 -4.28 -8.45 9.94
CA ARG A 290 -3.59 -7.94 11.14
C ARG A 290 -2.32 -8.73 11.44
N CYS A 291 -1.19 -8.05 11.39
CA CYS A 291 0.08 -8.55 11.92
C CYS A 291 0.18 -8.15 13.40
N THR A 292 -0.09 -9.09 14.33
CA THR A 292 -0.29 -8.79 15.77
C THR A 292 0.88 -8.05 16.43
N ALA A 293 2.13 -8.37 16.05
CA ALA A 293 3.30 -7.66 16.54
C ALA A 293 3.33 -6.19 16.10
N ASP A 294 3.05 -5.91 14.82
CA ASP A 294 2.97 -4.54 14.26
C ASP A 294 1.86 -3.76 14.95
N PHE A 295 0.70 -4.39 15.14
CA PHE A 295 -0.46 -3.75 15.75
C PHE A 295 -0.22 -3.40 17.23
N ARG A 296 0.40 -4.30 18.01
CA ARG A 296 0.74 -4.02 19.42
C ARG A 296 1.76 -2.90 19.53
N SER A 297 2.80 -2.91 18.71
CA SER A 297 3.78 -1.83 18.66
C SER A 297 3.13 -0.50 18.29
N ALA A 298 2.28 -0.48 17.26
CA ALA A 298 1.58 0.73 16.83
C ALA A 298 0.66 1.31 17.91
N ILE A 299 -0.09 0.47 18.63
CA ILE A 299 -0.92 0.94 19.76
C ILE A 299 -0.03 1.44 20.92
N ALA A 300 1.06 0.75 21.23
CA ALA A 300 1.97 1.15 22.30
C ALA A 300 2.70 2.48 22.00
N GLU A 301 2.96 2.77 20.73
CA GLU A 301 3.53 4.03 20.25
C GLU A 301 2.50 5.18 20.27
N ASN A 302 1.25 4.91 19.90
CA ASN A 302 0.14 5.88 19.89
C ASN A 302 -0.49 6.11 21.28
N LYS A 303 0.32 6.51 22.26
CA LYS A 303 -0.13 6.66 23.66
C LYS A 303 -1.27 7.66 23.86
N ILE A 304 -1.33 8.72 23.04
CA ILE A 304 -2.43 9.67 22.99
C ILE A 304 -2.87 9.78 21.54
N THR A 305 -4.14 9.48 21.27
CA THR A 305 -4.71 9.62 19.94
C THR A 305 -6.09 10.26 20.04
N ALA A 306 -6.55 10.84 18.94
CA ALA A 306 -7.87 11.45 18.86
C ALA A 306 -8.66 10.78 17.75
N VAL A 307 -9.95 10.55 18.01
CA VAL A 307 -10.89 10.15 16.96
C VAL A 307 -10.82 11.22 15.87
N PRO A 308 -10.64 10.85 14.58
CA PRO A 308 -10.59 11.82 13.49
C PRO A 308 -11.77 12.78 13.57
N SER A 309 -11.53 14.09 13.46
CA SER A 309 -12.59 15.08 13.65
C SER A 309 -13.75 14.86 12.65
N PRO A 310 -15.00 14.97 13.11
CA PRO A 310 -16.16 14.88 12.22
C PRO A 310 -16.24 16.10 11.29
N THR A 311 -16.88 15.92 10.15
CA THR A 311 -16.90 16.89 9.04
C THR A 311 -18.25 17.58 8.85
N GLY A 312 -19.32 17.10 9.49
CA GLY A 312 -20.63 17.73 9.48
C GLY A 312 -20.72 18.96 10.38
N THR A 313 -21.83 19.68 10.28
CA THR A 313 -22.03 20.99 10.91
C THR A 313 -22.48 20.93 12.37
N ASN A 314 -23.02 19.80 12.81
CA ASN A 314 -23.57 19.65 14.16
C ASN A 314 -22.47 19.22 15.15
N ARG A 315 -22.58 19.70 16.40
CA ARG A 315 -21.86 19.08 17.52
C ARG A 315 -22.41 17.68 17.76
N VAL A 316 -21.56 16.79 18.26
CA VAL A 316 -21.94 15.40 18.52
C VAL A 316 -22.21 15.22 20.00
N GLY A 317 -23.36 14.65 20.33
CA GLY A 317 -23.69 14.14 21.65
C GLY A 317 -23.63 12.62 21.66
N THR A 318 -23.44 12.03 22.83
CA THR A 318 -23.50 10.57 22.98
C THR A 318 -24.10 10.17 24.32
N ARG A 319 -24.83 9.05 24.32
CA ARG A 319 -25.47 8.49 25.52
C ARG A 319 -25.42 6.97 25.47
N LEU A 320 -25.16 6.36 26.62
CA LEU A 320 -25.20 4.91 26.80
C LEU A 320 -26.60 4.49 27.27
N LEU A 321 -27.15 3.44 26.66
CA LEU A 321 -28.39 2.79 27.06
C LEU A 321 -28.06 1.42 27.63
N ASP A 322 -28.58 1.15 28.82
CA ASP A 322 -28.54 -0.15 29.48
C ASP A 322 -29.92 -0.80 29.35
N LEU A 323 -30.01 -1.81 28.49
CA LEU A 323 -31.28 -2.38 28.04
C LEU A 323 -31.36 -3.85 28.45
N VAL A 324 -32.51 -4.23 29.03
CA VAL A 324 -32.80 -5.63 29.39
C VAL A 324 -34.06 -6.08 28.66
N ASP A 325 -33.91 -7.10 27.81
CA ASP A 325 -35.03 -7.74 27.14
C ASP A 325 -35.68 -8.75 28.09
N GLN A 326 -36.79 -8.33 28.69
CA GLN A 326 -37.54 -9.15 29.64
C GLN A 326 -38.20 -10.38 28.98
N THR A 327 -38.35 -10.36 27.67
CA THR A 327 -39.06 -11.40 26.90
C THR A 327 -38.16 -12.55 26.49
N ARG A 328 -36.83 -12.32 26.40
CA ARG A 328 -35.85 -13.33 25.99
C ARG A 328 -34.92 -13.73 27.13
N SER A 329 -34.68 -15.03 27.26
CA SER A 329 -33.51 -15.51 27.99
C SER A 329 -32.24 -15.24 27.18
N ASP A 330 -31.11 -15.00 27.85
CA ASP A 330 -29.83 -14.82 27.18
C ASP A 330 -29.42 -16.15 26.53
N PRO A 331 -29.24 -16.18 25.19
CA PRO A 331 -29.01 -17.42 24.47
C PRO A 331 -27.60 -17.98 24.69
N TYR A 332 -26.66 -17.20 25.20
CA TYR A 332 -25.31 -17.66 25.54
C TYR A 332 -25.24 -18.28 26.94
N LEU A 333 -26.23 -18.01 27.81
CA LEU A 333 -26.24 -18.48 29.18
C LEU A 333 -27.33 -19.53 29.41
N ALA A 334 -26.93 -20.71 29.87
CA ALA A 334 -27.86 -21.80 30.19
C ALA A 334 -28.60 -21.62 31.54
N ASN A 335 -28.48 -20.45 32.19
CA ASN A 335 -28.98 -20.22 33.55
C ASN A 335 -30.32 -19.45 33.60
N GLY A 336 -30.92 -19.13 32.45
CA GLY A 336 -32.19 -18.41 32.38
C GLY A 336 -32.10 -16.90 32.68
N ALA A 337 -30.88 -16.34 32.76
CA ALA A 337 -30.69 -14.89 32.80
C ALA A 337 -31.37 -14.22 31.59
N LYS A 338 -31.81 -12.97 31.76
CA LYS A 338 -32.43 -12.20 30.67
C LYS A 338 -31.37 -11.63 29.74
N ARG A 339 -31.74 -11.42 28.46
CA ARG A 339 -30.82 -10.85 27.48
C ARG A 339 -30.58 -9.38 27.78
N GLU A 340 -29.36 -9.03 28.15
CA GLU A 340 -28.92 -7.65 28.42
C GLU A 340 -28.09 -7.12 27.25
N LEU A 341 -28.25 -5.85 26.91
CA LEU A 341 -27.50 -5.18 25.84
C LEU A 341 -27.09 -3.78 26.29
N LEU A 342 -25.86 -3.41 25.96
CA LEU A 342 -25.47 -2.00 25.94
C LEU A 342 -25.58 -1.47 24.51
N VAL A 343 -26.26 -0.34 24.36
CA VAL A 343 -26.35 0.38 23.10
C VAL A 343 -25.82 1.78 23.32
N ARG A 344 -24.87 2.22 22.48
CA ARG A 344 -24.39 3.60 22.53
C ARG A 344 -25.00 4.39 21.38
N LEU A 345 -25.59 5.52 21.72
CA LEU A 345 -26.12 6.48 20.77
C LEU A 345 -25.09 7.57 20.50
N TRP A 346 -24.95 7.97 19.23
CA TRP A 346 -24.34 9.23 18.81
C TRP A 346 -25.39 10.03 18.06
N TYR A 347 -25.51 11.32 18.33
CA TYR A 347 -26.59 12.14 17.79
C TYR A 347 -26.18 13.61 17.69
N PRO A 348 -26.89 14.42 16.89
CA PRO A 348 -26.65 15.86 16.83
C PRO A 348 -27.01 16.49 18.19
N ALA A 349 -26.12 17.30 18.75
CA ALA A 349 -26.27 17.88 20.08
C ALA A 349 -26.56 19.39 20.03
N ALA A 350 -27.48 19.83 20.90
CA ALA A 350 -27.75 21.23 21.20
C ALA A 350 -26.83 21.71 22.35
N VAL A 351 -25.53 21.84 22.07
CA VAL A 351 -24.53 22.30 23.04
C VAL A 351 -23.65 23.41 22.47
N GLY A 352 -23.17 24.28 23.36
CA GLY A 352 -22.17 25.32 23.05
C GLY A 352 -20.77 24.74 22.87
N LYS A 353 -19.72 25.58 23.00
CA LYS A 353 -18.32 25.15 22.82
C LYS A 353 -17.82 24.19 23.89
N ASP A 354 -18.32 24.30 25.12
CA ASP A 354 -17.84 23.53 26.27
C ASP A 354 -18.78 22.39 26.63
N CYS A 355 -18.24 21.19 26.77
CA CYS A 355 -18.93 20.00 27.26
C CYS A 355 -17.93 18.98 27.82
N THR A 356 -18.40 18.05 28.65
CA THR A 356 -17.60 16.88 29.04
C THR A 356 -17.52 15.93 27.85
N LEU A 357 -16.30 15.67 27.36
CA LEU A 357 -16.09 14.68 26.30
C LEU A 357 -16.31 13.28 26.86
N ALA A 358 -17.02 12.45 26.11
CA ALA A 358 -17.27 11.08 26.51
C ALA A 358 -16.02 10.22 26.34
N GLU A 359 -15.83 9.25 27.21
CA GLU A 359 -14.77 8.25 27.02
C GLU A 359 -15.00 7.44 25.74
N TYR A 360 -13.91 6.99 25.10
CA TYR A 360 -13.99 6.10 23.95
C TYR A 360 -14.66 4.77 24.33
N THR A 361 -14.18 4.13 25.39
CA THR A 361 -14.81 2.98 26.04
C THR A 361 -14.50 3.01 27.53
N SER A 362 -15.24 2.22 28.31
CA SER A 362 -15.11 2.19 29.78
C SER A 362 -13.70 1.78 30.26
N PRO A 363 -13.26 2.22 31.46
CA PRO A 363 -11.97 1.84 32.00
C PRO A 363 -11.81 0.33 32.20
N GLY A 364 -12.88 -0.40 32.57
CA GLY A 364 -12.83 -1.86 32.74
C GLY A 364 -12.59 -2.59 31.44
N VAL A 365 -13.23 -2.15 30.34
CA VAL A 365 -12.95 -2.67 28.99
C VAL A 365 -11.50 -2.35 28.60
N TRP A 366 -11.03 -1.11 28.75
CA TRP A 366 -9.64 -0.75 28.44
C TRP A 366 -8.62 -1.62 29.19
N ASN A 367 -8.82 -1.81 30.49
CA ASN A 367 -7.96 -2.65 31.31
C ASN A 367 -7.96 -4.11 30.86
N TYR A 368 -9.11 -4.63 30.40
CA TYR A 368 -9.19 -5.98 29.85
C TYR A 368 -8.44 -6.10 28.51
N LEU A 369 -8.64 -5.15 27.59
CA LEU A 369 -7.94 -5.12 26.30
C LEU A 369 -6.41 -5.00 26.49
N ALA A 370 -5.98 -4.15 27.42
CA ALA A 370 -4.57 -3.98 27.75
C ALA A 370 -3.90 -5.28 28.23
N ARG A 371 -4.60 -6.05 29.08
CA ARG A 371 -4.12 -7.38 29.51
C ARG A 371 -4.09 -8.39 28.36
N LEU A 372 -5.12 -8.39 27.52
CA LEU A 372 -5.24 -9.29 26.38
C LEU A 372 -4.10 -9.07 25.37
N GLU A 373 -3.84 -7.79 25.05
CA GLU A 373 -2.85 -7.40 24.04
C GLU A 373 -1.45 -7.16 24.61
N LYS A 374 -1.28 -7.22 25.94
CA LYS A 374 0.00 -6.99 26.61
C LYS A 374 0.60 -5.62 26.27
N VAL A 375 -0.25 -4.61 26.11
CA VAL A 375 0.12 -3.20 25.87
C VAL A 375 -0.68 -2.30 26.81
N PRO A 376 -0.14 -1.15 27.26
CA PRO A 376 -0.93 -0.20 28.04
C PRO A 376 -2.12 0.33 27.23
N PRO A 377 -3.25 0.67 27.88
CA PRO A 377 -4.39 1.25 27.16
C PRO A 377 -4.02 2.64 26.62
N PRO A 378 -4.33 2.95 25.35
CA PRO A 378 -4.12 4.28 24.80
C PRO A 378 -5.09 5.29 25.45
N GLN A 379 -4.68 6.55 25.56
CA GLN A 379 -5.58 7.64 25.89
C GLN A 379 -6.24 8.14 24.59
N VAL A 380 -7.55 7.91 24.46
CA VAL A 380 -8.31 8.31 23.27
C VAL A 380 -9.19 9.51 23.59
N LYS A 381 -9.00 10.60 22.85
CA LYS A 381 -9.90 11.77 22.89
C LYS A 381 -10.98 11.63 21.83
N THR A 382 -12.25 11.65 22.24
CA THR A 382 -13.42 11.64 21.35
C THR A 382 -13.82 13.06 20.96
N ASN A 383 -14.76 13.21 20.02
CA ASN A 383 -15.36 14.51 19.69
C ASN A 383 -16.77 14.68 20.25
N SER A 384 -17.31 13.65 20.91
CA SER A 384 -18.68 13.57 21.39
C SER A 384 -18.86 14.03 22.83
N CYS A 385 -19.85 14.88 23.05
CA CYS A 385 -20.25 15.39 24.36
C CYS A 385 -21.11 14.35 25.10
N GLN A 386 -20.66 13.94 26.28
CA GLN A 386 -21.36 12.98 27.12
C GLN A 386 -22.70 13.53 27.60
N ASP A 387 -23.76 12.76 27.38
CA ASP A 387 -25.13 12.99 27.84
C ASP A 387 -25.75 14.33 27.44
N ALA A 388 -25.15 15.01 26.46
CA ALA A 388 -25.60 16.28 25.91
C ALA A 388 -27.05 16.21 25.44
N ALA A 389 -27.78 17.33 25.55
CA ALA A 389 -29.11 17.45 25.00
C ALA A 389 -29.08 17.28 23.48
N MET A 390 -29.98 16.46 22.95
CA MET A 390 -30.11 16.26 21.50
C MET A 390 -30.68 17.52 20.83
N ALA A 391 -30.17 17.83 19.63
CA ALA A 391 -30.66 18.92 18.79
C ALA A 391 -32.18 18.80 18.51
N PRO A 392 -32.87 19.92 18.25
CA PRO A 392 -34.26 19.89 17.84
C PRO A 392 -34.42 19.32 16.42
N GLY A 393 -35.58 18.72 16.15
CA GLY A 393 -35.89 18.09 14.87
C GLY A 393 -35.96 16.56 14.96
N LYS A 394 -36.50 15.94 13.92
CA LYS A 394 -36.49 14.49 13.74
C LYS A 394 -35.28 14.10 12.93
N HIS A 395 -34.55 13.09 13.41
CA HIS A 395 -33.28 12.69 12.82
C HIS A 395 -33.34 11.24 12.33
N PRO A 396 -32.93 10.96 11.08
CA PRO A 396 -32.84 9.60 10.55
C PRO A 396 -31.85 8.76 11.35
N ILE A 397 -32.08 7.45 11.38
CA ILE A 397 -31.39 6.55 12.30
C ILE A 397 -30.56 5.54 11.52
N VAL A 398 -29.34 5.28 12.00
CA VAL A 398 -28.50 4.16 11.58
C VAL A 398 -28.30 3.24 12.77
N VAL A 399 -28.87 2.04 12.74
CA VAL A 399 -28.59 1.00 13.73
C VAL A 399 -27.36 0.21 13.27
N PHE A 400 -26.32 0.17 14.09
CA PHE A 400 -25.03 -0.41 13.72
C PHE A 400 -24.71 -1.68 14.53
N THR A 401 -24.22 -2.72 13.84
CA THR A 401 -23.74 -3.98 14.45
C THR A 401 -22.28 -4.25 14.06
N HIS A 402 -21.43 -4.49 15.07
CA HIS A 402 -19.97 -4.62 14.93
C HIS A 402 -19.55 -5.94 14.24
N GLY A 403 -18.27 -6.06 13.85
CA GLY A 403 -17.69 -7.32 13.39
C GLY A 403 -17.76 -8.45 14.43
N TYR A 404 -17.54 -9.70 14.04
CA TYR A 404 -17.61 -10.83 14.99
C TYR A 404 -16.66 -10.62 16.17
N THR A 405 -17.17 -10.70 17.40
CA THR A 405 -16.44 -10.39 18.64
C THR A 405 -15.89 -8.95 18.77
N GLY A 406 -16.20 -8.07 17.82
CA GLY A 406 -15.93 -6.62 17.90
C GLY A 406 -16.71 -5.95 19.04
N MET A 407 -16.63 -4.63 19.10
CA MET A 407 -17.33 -3.82 20.11
C MET A 407 -18.06 -2.66 19.44
N PHE A 408 -19.11 -2.18 20.10
CA PHE A 408 -19.92 -1.02 19.68
C PHE A 408 -19.16 0.32 19.56
N THR A 409 -17.87 0.36 19.83
CA THR A 409 -17.02 1.56 19.76
C THR A 409 -16.00 1.47 18.65
N ASP A 410 -15.85 0.34 17.96
CA ASP A 410 -14.77 0.13 16.99
C ASP A 410 -14.92 0.91 15.67
N TYR A 411 -15.85 1.86 15.60
CA TYR A 411 -16.16 2.65 14.40
C TYR A 411 -16.58 4.09 14.75
N THR A 412 -16.10 4.64 15.87
CA THR A 412 -16.42 5.99 16.33
C THR A 412 -16.11 7.06 15.30
N PHE A 413 -15.09 6.88 14.46
CA PHE A 413 -14.81 7.84 13.37
C PHE A 413 -16.04 7.98 12.46
N LEU A 414 -16.75 6.89 12.17
CA LEU A 414 -17.94 6.92 11.32
C LEU A 414 -19.15 7.45 12.10
N PHE A 415 -19.31 7.04 13.36
CA PHE A 415 -20.48 7.39 14.16
C PHE A 415 -20.53 8.87 14.51
N GLU A 416 -19.42 9.45 14.94
CA GLU A 416 -19.35 10.88 15.23
C GLU A 416 -19.54 11.73 13.96
N ASP A 417 -19.05 11.25 12.81
CA ASP A 417 -19.22 11.95 11.55
C ASP A 417 -20.69 11.94 11.07
N LEU A 418 -21.35 10.78 11.08
CA LEU A 418 -22.78 10.69 10.78
C LEU A 418 -23.64 11.54 11.73
N ALA A 419 -23.32 11.52 13.02
CA ALA A 419 -24.00 12.36 13.99
C ALA A 419 -23.79 13.86 13.73
N SER A 420 -22.59 14.27 13.33
CA SER A 420 -22.34 15.66 12.93
C SER A 420 -23.11 16.07 11.67
N ARG A 421 -23.47 15.10 10.81
CA ARG A 421 -24.26 15.31 9.59
C ARG A 421 -25.77 15.26 9.81
N GLY A 422 -26.23 15.01 11.04
CA GLY A 422 -27.65 15.03 11.38
C GLY A 422 -28.29 13.67 11.64
N TYR A 423 -27.54 12.58 11.62
CA TYR A 423 -28.05 11.22 11.88
C TYR A 423 -27.99 10.86 13.37
N VAL A 424 -28.88 9.98 13.82
CA VAL A 424 -28.71 9.23 15.07
C VAL A 424 -28.08 7.89 14.74
N VAL A 425 -26.94 7.56 15.36
CA VAL A 425 -26.33 6.24 15.24
C VAL A 425 -26.54 5.47 16.53
N ALA A 426 -27.16 4.30 16.45
CA ALA A 426 -27.36 3.38 17.58
C ALA A 426 -26.48 2.14 17.39
N SER A 427 -25.29 2.12 18.00
CA SER A 427 -24.39 0.96 17.91
C SER A 427 -24.64 -0.03 19.04
N VAL A 428 -24.94 -1.27 18.68
CA VAL A 428 -25.31 -2.35 19.62
C VAL A 428 -24.07 -3.14 20.02
N ASN A 429 -23.89 -3.36 21.33
CA ASN A 429 -22.86 -4.25 21.88
C ASN A 429 -23.50 -5.60 22.22
N HIS A 430 -23.21 -6.64 21.44
CA HIS A 430 -23.86 -7.94 21.61
C HIS A 430 -23.19 -8.70 22.76
N THR A 431 -23.78 -8.65 23.96
CA THR A 431 -23.23 -9.23 25.20
C THR A 431 -22.89 -10.72 25.04
N TYR A 432 -21.76 -11.15 25.63
CA TYR A 432 -21.15 -12.49 25.50
C TYR A 432 -20.65 -12.89 24.11
N GLU A 433 -20.95 -12.11 23.07
CA GLU A 433 -20.27 -12.21 21.78
C GLU A 433 -19.12 -11.20 21.68
N ALA A 434 -19.42 -9.93 21.95
CA ALA A 434 -18.44 -8.86 21.99
C ALA A 434 -17.30 -9.16 22.97
N THR A 435 -16.07 -8.76 22.60
CA THR A 435 -14.85 -9.07 23.37
C THR A 435 -15.01 -8.72 24.85
N ALA A 436 -15.58 -7.55 25.15
CA ALA A 436 -15.94 -7.16 26.50
C ALA A 436 -17.06 -6.11 26.52
N VAL A 437 -17.90 -6.19 27.56
CA VAL A 437 -18.95 -5.23 27.88
C VAL A 437 -18.86 -4.92 29.37
N GLN A 438 -18.67 -3.65 29.72
CA GLN A 438 -18.79 -3.22 31.12
C GLN A 438 -20.12 -2.48 31.32
N PHE A 439 -20.98 -3.06 32.15
CA PHE A 439 -22.27 -2.48 32.51
C PHE A 439 -22.12 -1.33 33.53
N PRO A 440 -23.12 -0.43 33.65
CA PRO A 440 -23.08 0.68 34.61
C PRO A 440 -22.94 0.25 36.08
N ASP A 441 -23.36 -0.97 36.42
CA ASP A 441 -23.16 -1.60 37.73
C ASP A 441 -21.68 -2.00 38.01
N GLY A 442 -20.79 -1.81 37.04
CA GLY A 442 -19.37 -2.14 37.09
C GLY A 442 -19.03 -3.56 36.61
N ARG A 443 -20.03 -4.41 36.37
CA ARG A 443 -19.85 -5.81 35.92
C ARG A 443 -19.22 -5.86 34.53
N LEU A 444 -18.17 -6.65 34.40
CA LEU A 444 -17.51 -6.93 33.12
C LEU A 444 -17.98 -8.29 32.59
N ALA A 445 -18.78 -8.28 31.54
CA ALA A 445 -19.11 -9.47 30.76
C ALA A 445 -18.08 -9.65 29.64
N THR A 446 -17.34 -10.75 29.65
CA THR A 446 -16.37 -11.10 28.59
C THR A 446 -16.98 -12.09 27.60
N SER A 447 -16.50 -12.07 26.36
CA SER A 447 -16.99 -12.98 25.34
C SER A 447 -16.82 -14.46 25.72
N LEU A 448 -17.81 -15.27 25.38
CA LEU A 448 -17.78 -16.73 25.49
C LEU A 448 -17.37 -17.41 24.18
N VAL A 449 -17.25 -16.64 23.10
CA VAL A 449 -16.92 -17.13 21.75
C VAL A 449 -15.57 -16.61 21.24
N GLY A 450 -14.78 -15.95 22.10
CA GLY A 450 -13.40 -15.53 21.86
C GLY A 450 -13.24 -14.01 21.71
N ASN A 451 -12.20 -13.54 21.03
CA ASN A 451 -11.96 -12.10 20.88
C ASN A 451 -11.33 -11.77 19.53
N HIS A 452 -11.53 -10.53 19.08
CA HIS A 452 -11.09 -10.08 17.76
C HIS A 452 -9.60 -9.73 17.70
N PHE A 453 -8.86 -9.92 18.80
CA PHE A 453 -7.44 -9.61 18.88
C PHE A 453 -6.51 -10.84 18.84
N GLY A 454 -7.03 -12.04 19.15
CA GLY A 454 -6.25 -13.26 19.34
C GLY A 454 -6.49 -14.32 18.26
N SER A 455 -6.30 -15.58 18.64
CA SER A 455 -6.62 -16.78 17.83
C SER A 455 -7.73 -17.64 18.47
N THR A 456 -8.39 -17.12 19.51
CA THR A 456 -9.32 -17.89 20.37
C THR A 456 -10.80 -17.80 19.97
N TRP A 457 -11.14 -16.96 19.00
CA TRP A 457 -12.45 -16.90 18.34
C TRP A 457 -12.90 -18.20 17.69
N GLN A 458 -14.14 -18.59 17.99
CA GLN A 458 -14.81 -19.75 17.41
C GLN A 458 -15.44 -19.35 16.07
N LEU A 459 -14.83 -19.81 14.98
CA LEU A 459 -15.20 -19.47 13.59
C LEU A 459 -15.74 -20.69 12.82
N ASP A 460 -16.47 -21.58 13.49
CA ASP A 460 -17.28 -22.57 12.78
C ASP A 460 -18.65 -22.02 12.41
N ASP A 461 -19.21 -22.59 11.34
CA ASP A 461 -20.47 -22.14 10.77
C ASP A 461 -21.59 -22.13 11.81
N LYS A 462 -21.62 -23.07 12.76
CA LYS A 462 -22.67 -23.09 13.78
C LYS A 462 -22.54 -21.88 14.71
N ALA A 463 -21.33 -21.57 15.16
CA ALA A 463 -21.08 -20.43 16.04
C ALA A 463 -21.42 -19.09 15.35
N THR A 464 -21.00 -18.91 14.09
CA THR A 464 -21.27 -17.67 13.34
C THR A 464 -22.75 -17.51 13.01
N TRP A 465 -23.44 -18.58 12.61
CA TRP A 465 -24.90 -18.56 12.37
C TRP A 465 -25.70 -18.31 13.64
N PHE A 466 -25.30 -18.93 14.74
CA PHE A 466 -25.89 -18.68 16.04
C PHE A 466 -25.76 -17.20 16.42
N ALA A 467 -24.56 -16.63 16.31
CA ALA A 467 -24.33 -15.21 16.58
C ALA A 467 -25.23 -14.31 15.71
N VAL A 468 -25.31 -14.55 14.40
CA VAL A 468 -26.20 -13.80 13.49
C VAL A 468 -27.66 -13.86 13.93
N ALA A 469 -28.17 -15.04 14.29
CA ALA A 469 -29.56 -15.20 14.74
C ALA A 469 -29.86 -14.43 16.04
N VAL A 470 -28.91 -14.46 16.99
CA VAL A 470 -29.01 -13.68 18.23
C VAL A 470 -28.98 -12.19 17.92
N ARG A 471 -28.06 -11.74 17.07
CA ARG A 471 -27.92 -10.33 16.68
C ARG A 471 -29.18 -9.80 16.01
N VAL A 472 -29.79 -10.53 15.07
CA VAL A 472 -31.05 -10.09 14.43
C VAL A 472 -32.15 -9.91 15.49
N SER A 473 -32.24 -10.80 16.47
CA SER A 473 -33.20 -10.66 17.58
C SER A 473 -32.89 -9.45 18.47
N ASP A 474 -31.61 -9.18 18.71
CA ASP A 474 -31.16 -7.98 19.44
C ASP A 474 -31.50 -6.70 18.67
N LEU A 475 -31.33 -6.66 17.35
CA LEU A 475 -31.68 -5.49 16.51
C LEU A 475 -33.18 -5.18 16.59
N LYS A 476 -34.05 -6.19 16.55
CA LYS A 476 -35.51 -6.04 16.71
C LYS A 476 -35.85 -5.41 18.07
N PHE A 477 -35.26 -5.94 19.14
CA PHE A 477 -35.46 -5.39 20.48
C PHE A 477 -34.96 -3.95 20.60
N VAL A 478 -33.82 -3.61 19.98
CA VAL A 478 -33.32 -2.23 19.94
C VAL A 478 -34.29 -1.30 19.22
N MET A 479 -34.88 -1.73 18.10
CA MET A 479 -35.92 -0.96 17.41
C MET A 479 -37.14 -0.71 18.31
N ASP A 480 -37.60 -1.71 19.05
CA ASP A 480 -38.70 -1.56 20.02
C ASP A 480 -38.35 -0.53 21.11
N GLN A 481 -37.10 -0.51 21.59
CA GLN A 481 -36.66 0.48 22.57
C GLN A 481 -36.56 1.90 21.98
N LEU A 482 -36.09 2.04 20.73
CA LEU A 482 -36.06 3.34 20.04
C LEU A 482 -37.47 3.91 19.86
N GLU A 483 -38.43 3.08 19.43
CA GLU A 483 -39.86 3.45 19.36
C GLU A 483 -40.43 3.89 20.70
N ARG A 484 -40.17 3.10 21.75
CA ARG A 484 -40.63 3.40 23.11
C ARG A 484 -40.05 4.72 23.63
N MET A 485 -38.76 4.98 23.42
CA MET A 485 -38.14 6.24 23.85
C MET A 485 -38.69 7.43 23.06
N ASN A 486 -38.91 7.28 21.76
CA ASN A 486 -39.44 8.33 20.90
C ASN A 486 -40.90 8.70 21.24
N SER A 487 -41.71 7.69 21.59
CA SER A 487 -43.13 7.85 21.96
C SER A 487 -43.36 8.18 23.44
N SER A 488 -42.30 8.19 24.26
CA SER A 488 -42.40 8.52 25.68
C SER A 488 -42.89 9.96 25.90
N ARG A 489 -43.72 10.20 26.93
CA ARG A 489 -44.28 11.53 27.24
C ARG A 489 -43.22 12.59 27.54
N SER A 490 -42.04 12.17 27.98
CA SER A 490 -40.92 13.02 28.34
C SER A 490 -39.63 12.22 28.32
N GLY A 491 -38.55 12.82 27.84
CA GLY A 491 -37.25 12.18 27.77
C GLY A 491 -36.33 12.90 26.79
N PRO A 492 -35.05 12.55 26.76
CA PRO A 492 -34.07 13.20 25.88
C PRO A 492 -34.34 12.97 24.39
N PHE A 493 -35.09 11.90 24.05
CA PHE A 493 -35.35 11.46 22.67
C PHE A 493 -36.83 11.55 22.25
N THR A 494 -37.71 12.09 23.11
CA THR A 494 -39.14 12.23 22.80
C THR A 494 -39.33 13.05 21.51
N ASP A 495 -40.01 12.45 20.53
CA ASP A 495 -40.34 13.02 19.22
C ASP A 495 -39.13 13.54 18.40
N LYS A 496 -37.94 12.98 18.64
CA LYS A 496 -36.69 13.39 17.94
C LYS A 496 -36.12 12.32 17.01
N LEU A 497 -36.64 11.09 17.06
CA LEU A 497 -36.18 10.00 16.21
C LEU A 497 -37.09 9.87 15.00
N ASP A 498 -36.53 9.93 13.80
CA ASP A 498 -37.24 9.66 12.55
C ASP A 498 -37.28 8.15 12.29
N LEU A 499 -38.29 7.50 12.87
CA LEU A 499 -38.49 6.06 12.76
C LEU A 499 -39.05 5.62 11.39
N SER A 500 -39.43 6.56 10.53
CA SER A 500 -39.75 6.28 9.12
C SER A 500 -38.50 6.11 8.25
N ASN A 501 -37.34 6.58 8.71
CA ASN A 501 -36.10 6.58 7.95
C ASN A 501 -34.97 5.94 8.77
N VAL A 502 -34.95 4.61 8.76
CA VAL A 502 -34.00 3.81 9.53
C VAL A 502 -33.19 2.90 8.60
N ALA A 503 -31.88 3.05 8.63
CA ALA A 503 -30.95 2.10 8.02
C ALA A 503 -30.35 1.15 9.07
N VAL A 504 -29.98 -0.04 8.63
CA VAL A 504 -29.15 -0.97 9.39
C VAL A 504 -27.79 -1.11 8.72
N ALA A 505 -26.72 -1.06 9.50
CA ALA A 505 -25.35 -1.11 9.00
C ALA A 505 -24.51 -2.07 9.82
N GLY A 506 -23.49 -2.67 9.21
CA GLY A 506 -22.52 -3.43 9.98
C GLY A 506 -21.29 -3.82 9.20
N HIS A 507 -20.25 -4.19 9.94
CA HIS A 507 -18.96 -4.61 9.39
C HIS A 507 -18.74 -6.11 9.55
N SER A 508 -18.13 -6.77 8.58
CA SER A 508 -17.81 -8.20 8.62
C SER A 508 -19.08 -9.05 8.85
N LEU A 509 -19.13 -9.91 9.88
CA LEU A 509 -20.35 -10.60 10.30
C LEU A 509 -21.53 -9.64 10.58
N GLY A 510 -21.23 -8.40 11.00
CA GLY A 510 -22.22 -7.33 11.13
C GLY A 510 -22.83 -6.91 9.80
N GLY A 511 -22.08 -6.93 8.70
CA GLY A 511 -22.62 -6.60 7.36
C GLY A 511 -23.61 -7.66 6.88
N MET A 512 -23.31 -8.93 7.16
CA MET A 512 -24.24 -10.03 6.96
C MET A 512 -25.50 -9.91 7.83
N THR A 513 -25.31 -9.57 9.11
CA THR A 513 -26.39 -9.33 10.07
C THR A 513 -27.26 -8.15 9.63
N ALA A 514 -26.68 -7.09 9.08
CA ALA A 514 -27.43 -5.93 8.61
C ALA A 514 -28.36 -6.29 7.44
N LEU A 515 -27.86 -7.04 6.46
CA LEU A 515 -28.70 -7.48 5.33
C LEU A 515 -29.81 -8.43 5.76
N LEU A 516 -29.53 -9.38 6.67
CA LEU A 516 -30.57 -10.27 7.21
C LEU A 516 -31.55 -9.52 8.11
N GLY A 517 -31.04 -8.56 8.88
CA GLY A 517 -31.84 -7.67 9.70
C GLY A 517 -32.86 -6.92 8.85
N MET A 518 -32.43 -6.33 7.73
CA MET A 518 -33.33 -5.64 6.80
C MET A 518 -34.40 -6.57 6.22
N GLU A 519 -34.06 -7.81 5.90
CA GLU A 519 -35.04 -8.80 5.40
C GLU A 519 -36.05 -9.22 6.48
N MET A 520 -35.61 -9.32 7.75
CA MET A 520 -36.39 -9.90 8.84
C MET A 520 -37.08 -8.86 9.74
N GLU A 521 -36.72 -7.59 9.63
CA GLU A 521 -37.24 -6.47 10.42
C GLU A 521 -37.67 -5.34 9.46
N PRO A 522 -38.98 -5.24 9.15
CA PRO A 522 -39.50 -4.34 8.11
C PRO A 522 -39.33 -2.86 8.43
N ARG A 523 -38.98 -2.48 9.67
CA ARG A 523 -38.68 -1.09 10.04
C ARG A 523 -37.33 -0.61 9.50
N PHE A 524 -36.47 -1.51 9.00
CA PHE A 524 -35.25 -1.14 8.30
C PHE A 524 -35.53 -0.91 6.82
N HIS A 525 -35.28 0.32 6.36
CA HIS A 525 -35.59 0.79 5.03
C HIS A 525 -34.39 0.74 4.08
N ALA A 526 -33.16 0.67 4.61
CA ALA A 526 -31.93 0.53 3.84
C ALA A 526 -30.87 -0.29 4.61
N ALA A 527 -29.91 -0.88 3.90
CA ALA A 527 -28.83 -1.64 4.53
C ALA A 527 -27.42 -1.28 4.01
N LEU A 528 -26.45 -1.29 4.91
CA LEU A 528 -25.03 -1.11 4.61
C LEU A 528 -24.25 -2.35 5.06
N SER A 529 -23.62 -3.05 4.12
CA SER A 529 -22.72 -4.17 4.39
C SER A 529 -21.27 -3.74 4.16
N ILE A 530 -20.50 -3.64 5.25
CA ILE A 530 -19.10 -3.21 5.22
C ILE A 530 -18.19 -4.43 5.33
N ASP A 531 -17.55 -4.77 4.22
CA ASP A 531 -16.74 -5.96 4.00
C ASP A 531 -17.34 -7.27 4.57
N GLY A 532 -18.65 -7.41 4.43
CA GLY A 532 -19.37 -8.63 4.79
C GLY A 532 -19.09 -9.76 3.79
N VAL A 533 -18.93 -10.98 4.30
CA VAL A 533 -18.95 -12.21 3.48
C VAL A 533 -20.29 -12.86 3.69
N ILE A 534 -21.03 -13.07 2.60
CA ILE A 534 -22.46 -13.32 2.67
C ILE A 534 -22.82 -14.40 1.64
N PRO A 535 -23.32 -15.57 2.07
CA PRO A 535 -23.82 -16.57 1.14
C PRO A 535 -25.06 -16.01 0.42
N GLY A 536 -24.91 -15.64 -0.85
CA GLY A 536 -25.96 -14.97 -1.63
C GLY A 536 -27.22 -15.80 -1.81
N ALA A 537 -27.14 -17.11 -1.57
CA ALA A 537 -28.29 -18.01 -1.57
C ALA A 537 -29.36 -17.70 -0.51
N LEU A 538 -29.02 -16.90 0.49
CA LEU A 538 -29.86 -16.66 1.66
C LEU A 538 -30.76 -15.44 1.54
N PHE A 539 -30.59 -14.62 0.49
CA PHE A 539 -31.30 -13.36 0.34
C PHE A 539 -32.30 -13.46 -0.81
N GLY A 540 -33.54 -13.07 -0.51
CA GLY A 540 -34.57 -12.85 -1.51
C GLY A 540 -34.34 -11.56 -2.28
N ALA A 541 -35.15 -11.36 -3.32
CA ALA A 541 -35.17 -10.10 -4.04
C ALA A 541 -35.68 -8.97 -3.16
N THR A 542 -34.97 -7.85 -3.11
CA THR A 542 -35.37 -6.69 -2.30
C THR A 542 -35.33 -5.40 -3.10
N SER A 543 -36.31 -4.52 -2.87
CA SER A 543 -36.34 -3.16 -3.42
C SER A 543 -35.75 -2.11 -2.48
N ASN A 544 -35.35 -2.51 -1.27
CA ASN A 544 -34.71 -1.60 -0.33
C ASN A 544 -33.31 -1.21 -0.80
N PRO A 545 -32.85 0.03 -0.55
CA PRO A 545 -31.52 0.45 -0.89
C PRO A 545 -30.43 -0.34 -0.17
N VAL A 546 -29.38 -0.74 -0.90
CA VAL A 546 -28.22 -1.44 -0.33
C VAL A 546 -26.88 -0.84 -0.78
N LEU A 547 -26.02 -0.54 0.17
CA LEU A 547 -24.62 -0.21 -0.05
C LEU A 547 -23.72 -1.37 0.40
N MET A 548 -22.86 -1.84 -0.49
CA MET A 548 -21.81 -2.79 -0.17
C MET A 548 -20.45 -2.10 -0.23
N ILE A 549 -19.66 -2.22 0.82
CA ILE A 549 -18.27 -1.73 0.87
C ILE A 549 -17.36 -2.95 0.94
N PHE A 550 -16.28 -2.97 0.17
CA PHE A 550 -15.26 -4.01 0.17
C PHE A 550 -13.89 -3.39 0.37
N THR A 551 -12.99 -4.11 1.04
CA THR A 551 -11.65 -3.61 1.38
C THR A 551 -10.56 -4.51 0.82
N GLY A 552 -9.90 -4.03 -0.24
CA GLY A 552 -8.66 -4.62 -0.79
C GLY A 552 -8.78 -6.02 -1.36
N ARG A 553 -9.99 -6.48 -1.71
CA ARG A 553 -10.24 -7.78 -2.34
C ARG A 553 -11.05 -7.64 -3.61
N ASP A 554 -10.97 -8.65 -4.49
CA ASP A 554 -11.97 -8.83 -5.54
C ASP A 554 -13.24 -9.42 -4.87
N PRO A 555 -14.37 -8.69 -4.87
CA PRO A 555 -15.54 -9.14 -4.15
C PRO A 555 -16.45 -10.05 -4.98
N TRP A 556 -16.21 -10.23 -6.28
CA TRP A 556 -17.19 -10.81 -7.20
C TRP A 556 -17.12 -12.34 -7.31
N ASP A 557 -17.33 -13.03 -6.20
CA ASP A 557 -17.58 -14.48 -6.17
C ASP A 557 -19.04 -14.82 -6.53
N THR A 558 -19.35 -16.12 -6.66
CA THR A 558 -20.67 -16.63 -7.02
C THR A 558 -21.77 -16.11 -6.10
N ASP A 559 -21.50 -16.05 -4.80
CA ASP A 559 -22.46 -15.62 -3.79
C ASP A 559 -22.72 -14.11 -3.86
N THR A 560 -21.67 -13.30 -3.97
CA THR A 560 -21.78 -11.84 -4.10
C THR A 560 -22.48 -11.45 -5.40
N CYS A 561 -22.20 -12.17 -6.49
CA CYS A 561 -22.90 -11.99 -7.75
C CYS A 561 -24.39 -12.35 -7.66
N ARG A 562 -24.72 -13.43 -6.94
CA ARG A 562 -26.12 -13.79 -6.68
C ARG A 562 -26.83 -12.72 -5.88
N LEU A 563 -26.23 -12.26 -4.77
CA LEU A 563 -26.78 -11.17 -3.94
C LEU A 563 -27.01 -9.92 -4.79
N TRP A 564 -26.00 -9.49 -5.57
CA TRP A 564 -26.12 -8.33 -6.46
C TRP A 564 -27.29 -8.48 -7.44
N GLY A 565 -27.57 -9.67 -7.95
CA GLY A 565 -28.74 -9.95 -8.79
C GLY A 565 -30.08 -9.78 -8.07
N GLN A 566 -30.13 -10.00 -6.75
CA GLN A 566 -31.35 -9.89 -5.94
C GLN A 566 -31.66 -8.45 -5.49
N LEU A 567 -30.68 -7.54 -5.50
CA LEU A 567 -30.89 -6.13 -5.14
C LEU A 567 -31.60 -5.38 -6.28
N GLN A 568 -32.92 -5.24 -6.23
CA GLN A 568 -33.72 -4.60 -7.29
C GLN A 568 -33.85 -3.07 -7.13
N GLY A 569 -33.68 -2.58 -5.90
CA GLY A 569 -33.69 -1.17 -5.54
C GLY A 569 -32.38 -0.42 -5.84
N PRO A 570 -32.22 0.81 -5.31
CA PRO A 570 -30.95 1.54 -5.35
C PRO A 570 -29.82 0.70 -4.76
N ARG A 571 -28.74 0.48 -5.52
CA ARG A 571 -27.62 -0.34 -5.08
C ARG A 571 -26.30 0.23 -5.53
N VAL A 572 -25.33 0.20 -4.62
CA VAL A 572 -23.95 0.64 -4.88
C VAL A 572 -23.00 -0.37 -4.24
N ALA A 573 -21.94 -0.72 -4.96
CA ALA A 573 -20.80 -1.46 -4.43
C ALA A 573 -19.55 -0.59 -4.53
N LEU A 574 -18.77 -0.52 -3.46
CA LEU A 574 -17.52 0.23 -3.37
C LEU A 574 -16.39 -0.73 -3.07
N ASN A 575 -15.28 -0.66 -3.80
CA ASN A 575 -14.08 -1.42 -3.48
C ASN A 575 -12.92 -0.46 -3.20
N PHE A 576 -12.45 -0.45 -1.96
CA PHE A 576 -11.32 0.35 -1.51
C PHE A 576 -10.02 -0.40 -1.81
N LYS A 577 -9.30 0.00 -2.86
CA LYS A 577 -8.08 -0.66 -3.33
C LYS A 577 -6.92 -0.41 -2.39
N GLY A 578 -6.06 -1.42 -2.26
CA GLY A 578 -4.87 -1.32 -1.41
C GLY A 578 -5.19 -1.17 0.09
N THR A 579 -6.38 -1.57 0.53
CA THR A 579 -6.79 -1.60 1.93
C THR A 579 -6.93 -3.03 2.44
N GLU A 580 -7.38 -3.20 3.69
CA GLU A 580 -7.61 -4.51 4.29
C GLU A 580 -8.88 -4.50 5.18
N HIS A 581 -9.25 -5.66 5.71
CA HIS A 581 -10.52 -5.85 6.42
C HIS A 581 -10.75 -4.85 7.57
N LEU A 582 -9.68 -4.52 8.31
CA LEU A 582 -9.74 -3.61 9.46
C LEU A 582 -9.69 -2.12 9.08
N THR A 583 -9.46 -1.78 7.81
CA THR A 583 -9.45 -0.39 7.35
C THR A 583 -10.76 0.33 7.62
N ALA A 584 -11.87 -0.40 7.62
CA ALA A 584 -13.19 0.18 7.87
C ALA A 584 -13.51 0.41 9.34
N SER A 585 -12.61 0.06 10.27
CA SER A 585 -12.78 0.26 11.70
C SER A 585 -11.79 1.29 12.25
N ASP A 586 -11.96 1.67 13.51
CA ASP A 586 -11.10 2.60 14.23
C ASP A 586 -9.65 2.09 14.37
N ALA A 587 -9.42 0.80 14.10
CA ALA A 587 -8.09 0.21 14.00
C ALA A 587 -7.17 1.00 13.05
N ILE A 588 -7.73 1.58 11.97
CA ILE A 588 -6.96 2.33 10.97
C ILE A 588 -6.19 3.52 11.56
N TRP A 589 -6.75 4.17 12.59
CA TRP A 589 -6.14 5.33 13.25
C TRP A 589 -5.65 5.04 14.67
N LEU A 590 -6.21 4.04 15.37
CA LEU A 590 -5.70 3.57 16.66
C LEU A 590 -4.33 2.88 16.51
N ALA A 591 -4.19 2.03 15.51
CA ALA A 591 -2.96 1.31 15.20
C ALA A 591 -2.32 1.87 13.92
N LYS A 592 -2.11 3.20 13.89
CA LYS A 592 -1.54 3.91 12.73
C LYS A 592 -0.27 3.23 12.22
N GLY A 593 -0.21 2.95 10.92
CA GLY A 593 0.92 2.27 10.27
C GLY A 593 0.88 0.74 10.35
N ALA A 594 0.06 0.15 11.22
CA ALA A 594 -0.16 -1.30 11.26
C ALA A 594 -1.38 -1.74 10.45
N VAL A 595 -2.25 -0.82 10.03
CA VAL A 595 -3.42 -1.08 9.18
C VAL A 595 -3.22 -0.49 7.79
N GLN A 596 -3.48 -1.30 6.76
CA GLN A 596 -3.31 -0.88 5.37
C GLN A 596 -4.40 0.12 4.94
N ALA A 597 -4.03 1.29 4.42
CA ALA A 597 -4.96 2.40 4.20
C ALA A 597 -5.06 2.92 2.75
N GLY A 598 -4.65 2.14 1.75
CA GLY A 598 -4.63 2.57 0.35
C GLY A 598 -3.45 3.49 0.01
N SER A 599 -3.29 3.82 -1.26
CA SER A 599 -2.21 4.70 -1.75
C SER A 599 -2.43 6.17 -1.37
N ALA A 600 -3.68 6.57 -1.17
CA ALA A 600 -4.10 7.90 -0.74
C ALA A 600 -3.83 8.17 0.75
N GLY A 601 -3.52 7.13 1.54
CA GLY A 601 -3.22 7.23 2.97
C GLY A 601 -4.46 7.21 3.87
N MET A 602 -4.22 7.08 5.18
CA MET A 602 -5.23 6.91 6.22
C MET A 602 -6.29 8.01 6.22
N GLU A 603 -5.88 9.29 6.22
CA GLU A 603 -6.78 10.42 6.37
C GLU A 603 -7.79 10.50 5.21
N LYS A 604 -7.32 10.26 3.98
CA LYS A 604 -8.20 10.23 2.79
C LYS A 604 -9.11 9.01 2.76
N THR A 605 -8.62 7.85 3.18
CA THR A 605 -9.45 6.63 3.25
C THR A 605 -10.55 6.75 4.29
N VAL A 606 -10.26 7.34 5.46
CA VAL A 606 -11.29 7.67 6.47
C VAL A 606 -12.33 8.64 5.92
N ALA A 607 -11.88 9.71 5.24
CA ALA A 607 -12.78 10.68 4.61
C ALA A 607 -13.67 10.02 3.54
N ALA A 608 -13.10 9.18 2.67
CA ALA A 608 -13.83 8.46 1.65
C ALA A 608 -14.92 7.57 2.25
N ILE A 609 -14.63 6.77 3.27
CA ILE A 609 -15.64 5.91 3.92
C ILE A 609 -16.81 6.76 4.45
N ARG A 610 -16.50 7.86 5.17
CA ARG A 610 -17.51 8.78 5.71
C ARG A 610 -18.39 9.39 4.62
N ASP A 611 -17.75 9.94 3.58
CA ASP A 611 -18.45 10.64 2.51
C ASP A 611 -19.34 9.71 1.69
N TYR A 612 -18.84 8.54 1.27
CA TYR A 612 -19.65 7.59 0.52
C TYR A 612 -20.81 7.02 1.34
N VAL A 613 -20.60 6.74 2.63
CA VAL A 613 -21.68 6.29 3.53
C VAL A 613 -22.73 7.39 3.70
N ALA A 614 -22.32 8.62 3.97
CA ALA A 614 -23.23 9.76 4.11
C ALA A 614 -24.00 10.03 2.81
N ALA A 615 -23.32 10.06 1.66
CA ALA A 615 -23.92 10.26 0.35
C ALA A 615 -25.00 9.20 0.04
N PHE A 616 -24.73 7.94 0.38
CA PHE A 616 -25.70 6.88 0.19
C PHE A 616 -26.92 7.05 1.11
N LEU A 617 -26.71 7.35 2.39
CA LEU A 617 -27.79 7.57 3.34
C LEU A 617 -28.63 8.80 2.96
N ASP A 618 -28.00 9.90 2.55
CA ASP A 618 -28.69 11.13 2.16
C ASP A 618 -29.59 10.91 0.94
N ALA A 619 -29.11 10.15 -0.05
CA ALA A 619 -29.88 9.83 -1.25
C ALA A 619 -31.10 8.92 -0.97
N ASN A 620 -31.02 8.06 0.04
CA ASN A 620 -31.98 6.97 0.24
C ASN A 620 -32.88 7.13 1.48
N LEU A 621 -32.48 7.94 2.47
CA LEU A 621 -33.27 8.25 3.66
C LEU A 621 -33.77 9.70 3.66
N ASN A 622 -32.99 10.64 3.12
CA ASN A 622 -33.34 12.07 3.13
C ASN A 622 -33.86 12.59 1.78
N GLY A 623 -33.84 11.78 0.72
CA GLY A 623 -34.30 12.15 -0.62
C GLY A 623 -33.38 13.13 -1.37
N SER A 624 -32.15 13.33 -0.90
CA SER A 624 -31.15 14.21 -1.52
C SER A 624 -30.53 13.54 -2.74
N SER A 625 -31.05 13.79 -3.93
CA SER A 625 -30.80 12.98 -5.14
C SER A 625 -29.51 13.29 -5.93
N ASN A 626 -28.58 14.08 -5.41
CA ASN A 626 -27.42 14.55 -6.18
C ASN A 626 -26.11 14.43 -5.39
N ASP A 627 -25.47 13.26 -5.44
CA ASP A 627 -24.04 13.17 -5.13
C ASP A 627 -23.23 12.72 -6.36
N SER A 628 -22.28 13.57 -6.76
CA SER A 628 -21.30 13.31 -7.82
C SER A 628 -20.44 12.08 -7.53
N LEU A 629 -20.28 11.69 -6.26
CA LEU A 629 -19.47 10.56 -5.83
C LEU A 629 -19.88 9.23 -6.49
N PHE A 630 -21.16 9.07 -6.86
CA PHE A 630 -21.64 7.83 -7.49
C PHE A 630 -21.64 7.86 -9.03
N ARG A 631 -21.22 8.96 -9.68
CA ARG A 631 -21.31 9.17 -11.13
C ARG A 631 -20.06 8.79 -11.92
N GLY A 632 -19.04 8.21 -11.28
CA GLY A 632 -17.80 7.78 -11.93
C GLY A 632 -16.63 7.73 -10.95
N THR A 633 -15.40 7.84 -11.47
CA THR A 633 -14.20 7.99 -10.64
C THR A 633 -14.18 9.37 -9.98
N ALA A 634 -14.26 9.42 -8.65
CA ALA A 634 -14.04 10.64 -7.88
C ALA A 634 -12.52 10.92 -7.78
N PRO A 635 -11.98 11.98 -8.40
CA PRO A 635 -10.54 12.28 -8.37
C PRO A 635 -9.99 12.46 -6.94
N GLU A 636 -10.84 12.87 -6.01
CA GLU A 636 -10.49 13.03 -4.60
C GLU A 636 -10.20 11.68 -3.90
N TYR A 637 -10.82 10.61 -4.39
CA TYR A 637 -10.77 9.25 -3.83
C TYR A 637 -10.27 8.22 -4.86
N PRO A 638 -9.00 8.30 -5.29
CA PRO A 638 -8.46 7.49 -6.40
C PRO A 638 -8.41 5.99 -6.09
N ASP A 639 -8.41 5.60 -4.82
CA ASP A 639 -8.41 4.20 -4.40
C ASP A 639 -9.81 3.57 -4.39
N VAL A 640 -10.88 4.34 -4.59
CA VAL A 640 -12.25 3.82 -4.51
C VAL A 640 -12.78 3.49 -5.90
N GLU A 641 -13.06 2.21 -6.12
CA GLU A 641 -13.80 1.77 -7.30
C GLU A 641 -15.30 1.72 -6.99
N VAL A 642 -16.08 2.45 -7.78
CA VAL A 642 -17.53 2.55 -7.65
C VAL A 642 -18.22 1.67 -8.69
N ILE A 643 -19.07 0.77 -8.23
CA ILE A 643 -19.85 -0.16 -9.04
C ILE A 643 -21.33 0.13 -8.82
N THR A 644 -22.00 0.51 -9.91
CA THR A 644 -23.44 0.85 -9.93
C THR A 644 -24.19 -0.13 -10.81
N ARG A 645 -25.52 0.01 -10.91
CA ARG A 645 -26.38 -0.91 -11.68
C ARG A 645 -25.99 -1.08 -13.15
N THR A 646 -25.36 -0.09 -13.77
CA THR A 646 -25.00 -0.11 -15.20
C THR A 646 -23.72 -0.88 -15.52
N SER A 647 -22.92 -1.25 -14.51
CA SER A 647 -21.77 -2.14 -14.69
C SER A 647 -22.17 -3.60 -14.45
N SER A 648 -21.61 -4.51 -15.27
CA SER A 648 -21.84 -5.96 -15.17
C SER A 648 -20.60 -6.67 -14.63
N PRO A 649 -20.33 -6.61 -13.31
CA PRO A 649 -19.12 -7.19 -12.73
C PRO A 649 -19.10 -8.73 -12.74
N CYS A 650 -20.23 -9.37 -13.00
CA CYS A 650 -20.43 -10.82 -12.82
C CYS A 650 -20.29 -11.67 -14.09
N SER A 651 -19.78 -11.14 -15.20
CA SER A 651 -19.67 -11.86 -16.47
C SER A 651 -18.66 -13.03 -16.45
N LYS A 652 -17.66 -13.01 -15.55
CA LYS A 652 -16.68 -14.11 -15.40
C LYS A 652 -17.21 -15.33 -14.64
N ALA A 653 -18.17 -15.15 -13.73
CA ALA A 653 -18.70 -16.24 -12.89
C ALA A 653 -19.74 -17.10 -13.63
N GLN A 654 -20.37 -16.58 -14.69
CA GLN A 654 -21.40 -17.29 -15.46
C GLN A 654 -20.85 -18.41 -16.37
N ASN A 655 -19.53 -18.41 -16.66
CA ASN A 655 -18.89 -19.45 -17.48
C ASN A 655 -18.41 -20.68 -16.68
N ALA A 656 -18.62 -20.72 -15.35
CA ALA A 656 -18.27 -21.86 -14.51
C ALA A 656 -19.45 -22.81 -14.23
N GLN A 657 -20.59 -22.63 -14.91
CA GLN A 657 -21.78 -23.49 -14.82
C GLN A 657 -22.06 -24.28 -16.11
N HIS A 658 -21.04 -24.54 -16.95
CA HIS A 658 -21.11 -25.53 -18.01
C HIS A 658 -20.11 -26.66 -17.83
#